data_AF-A0A1Y2DWF2-F1
#
_entry.id   AF-A0A1Y2DWF2-F1
#
_cell.length_a   1.000
_cell.length_b   1.000
_cell.length_c   1.000
_cell.angle_alpha   90.00
_cell.angle_beta   90.00
_cell.angle_gamma   90.00
#
_symmetry.space_group_name_H-M   'P 1'
#
loop_
_entity.id
_entity.type
_entity.pdbx_description
1 polymer ?
#
loop_
_entity_poly.entity_id
_entity_poly.type
_entity_poly.pdbx_seq_one_letter_code
_entity_poly.pdbx_strand_id
1 'polypeptide(L)'
;MLGWKYFCLFYLLLLYQLKNVLAGNRKLDQCNENCTGTENTYCYSNDNIYKNGDSCSNKLSSGVYIFNKDNKIIDLTSENEIGDVDVVEYSMYACSNKGCSQTSGYIKINTLFIKVTKNNEISEEELKQKCEVGEIYAYYDKSNMYDKFEPSSVSNCDDVNRGFIKKNNQNSPVNSVTNCDIGQEGVLSFSSLENKVCLGMNSSGSLVSLAFASGNDEEYIITDISSDSVFSNPNGYDGIILKRTPNVIYHDNSQSDKVTKIIDTETKKKANSLVNSDLNKYYIYECEGGYCNKITGHNIININAMERIEFTSNIDNDDIKKLVILNCDSNSCKRTFGYFKTNDDNYYSIPYTGFEKNKRYQLLSNCDENIGGLMMGEKFCQGPNEIDNAMTIGQSYIISANSQTIFSDKIEGKSLVISATSNTLIYNGLSANEGIQLFGSGVLISTTESDITNENENRLVLYYCNNNGICHSLKGYIKDSKDNYYKVEGNESKKISVDDSNYEFKECTKETAGNLISDKKLCLGNENVDFINVDNKTEYYIYNRDDQYLFVRGVKNMFTIEKFNGSVNLEKFNVINTEDITRIDIENKNANDLTNIITNLTLFNCDTEKEICKQTYGYIKSNDNTYYSFDANKSNLNKVVEFASNCSDPNNIGTLLSDGYLCLNNDSNNPTKEQMINNNKYVISVSTNNIFSASAGNIVISATNYAFYYDNLYDVSDGKNVVLTNEDTKITEITETTDVINLKAYLCDAFGICIPVNGFIKKDNKYYEISNSGTNEIASGGLKESCSSNINNLLKGGKLCITESNNDAVNFINNNTISYYMTYDGNNYKLVIAKSNLFIVASINGSVF
;
A
#
# COMPACT_ATOMS: atom_id res chain seq x y z
N MET A 1 -12.39 31.11 -21.61
CA MET A 1 -12.23 29.81 -22.29
C MET A 1 -12.50 28.58 -21.39
N LEU A 2 -12.41 28.66 -20.06
CA LEU A 2 -12.76 27.51 -19.19
C LEU A 2 -14.26 27.12 -19.23
N GLY A 3 -15.18 28.09 -19.36
CA GLY A 3 -16.63 27.81 -19.34
C GLY A 3 -17.14 26.90 -20.46
N TRP A 4 -16.48 26.88 -21.62
CA TRP A 4 -16.90 26.05 -22.75
C TRP A 4 -16.48 24.58 -22.59
N LYS A 5 -15.32 24.33 -21.95
CA LYS A 5 -14.92 22.96 -21.57
C LYS A 5 -15.87 22.35 -20.54
N TYR A 6 -16.28 23.11 -19.53
CA TYR A 6 -17.24 22.63 -18.54
C TYR A 6 -18.64 22.44 -19.12
N PHE A 7 -19.06 23.30 -20.06
CA PHE A 7 -20.34 23.13 -20.74
C PHE A 7 -20.36 21.88 -21.64
N CYS A 8 -19.30 21.62 -22.41
CA CYS A 8 -19.19 20.39 -23.21
C CYS A 8 -19.11 19.13 -22.34
N LEU A 9 -18.39 19.19 -21.22
CA LEU A 9 -18.31 18.07 -20.27
C LEU A 9 -19.66 17.82 -19.60
N PHE A 10 -20.36 18.87 -19.18
CA PHE A 10 -21.70 18.78 -18.59
C PHE A 10 -22.72 18.29 -19.63
N TYR A 11 -22.64 18.73 -20.88
CA TYR A 11 -23.52 18.29 -21.96
C TYR A 11 -23.25 16.83 -22.36
N LEU A 12 -22.00 16.39 -22.39
CA LEU A 12 -21.63 14.98 -22.59
C LEU A 12 -22.08 14.09 -21.42
N LEU A 13 -21.94 14.56 -20.17
CA LEU A 13 -22.47 13.89 -18.98
C LEU A 13 -23.99 13.81 -19.03
N LEU A 14 -24.67 14.89 -19.43
CA LEU A 14 -26.13 14.93 -19.57
C LEU A 14 -26.61 13.98 -20.67
N LEU A 15 -25.93 13.95 -21.83
CA LEU A 15 -26.23 13.02 -22.93
C LEU A 15 -25.93 11.57 -22.56
N TYR A 16 -24.87 11.32 -21.79
CA TYR A 16 -24.55 9.99 -21.27
C TYR A 16 -25.61 9.52 -20.26
N GLN A 17 -26.05 10.40 -19.36
CA GLN A 17 -27.15 10.13 -18.43
C GLN A 17 -28.48 9.94 -19.17
N LEU A 18 -28.80 10.78 -20.16
CA LEU A 18 -30.00 10.64 -21.00
C LEU A 18 -29.97 9.36 -21.85
N LYS A 19 -28.81 8.95 -22.39
CA LYS A 19 -28.66 7.68 -23.12
C LYS A 19 -28.89 6.48 -22.20
N ASN A 20 -28.42 6.53 -20.96
CA ASN A 20 -28.65 5.47 -19.96
C ASN A 20 -30.09 5.48 -19.40
N VAL A 21 -30.78 6.63 -19.40
CA VAL A 21 -32.21 6.74 -19.01
C VAL A 21 -33.15 6.33 -20.16
N LEU A 22 -32.77 6.60 -21.41
CA LEU A 22 -33.55 6.26 -22.61
C LEU A 22 -33.28 4.86 -23.15
N ALA A 23 -32.16 4.22 -22.79
CA ALA A 23 -32.00 2.78 -22.87
C ALA A 23 -32.88 2.14 -21.78
N GLY A 24 -34.20 2.19 -21.99
CA GLY A 24 -35.17 1.72 -21.04
C GLY A 24 -34.91 0.26 -20.72
N ASN A 25 -34.64 -0.03 -19.45
CA ASN A 25 -34.69 -1.39 -18.94
C ASN A 25 -36.09 -1.92 -19.24
N ARG A 26 -36.19 -2.77 -20.27
CA ARG A 26 -37.43 -3.43 -20.62
C ARG A 26 -37.79 -4.34 -19.45
N LYS A 27 -38.70 -3.86 -18.61
CA LYS A 27 -39.33 -4.66 -17.57
C LYS A 27 -40.43 -5.50 -18.21
N LEU A 28 -40.67 -6.67 -17.64
CA LEU A 28 -41.88 -7.44 -17.95
C LEU A 28 -43.08 -6.55 -17.64
N ASP A 29 -44.14 -6.69 -18.43
CA ASP A 29 -45.37 -5.96 -18.20
C ASP A 29 -45.96 -6.33 -16.83
N GLN A 30 -46.58 -5.36 -16.16
CA GLN A 30 -47.32 -5.64 -14.92
C GLN A 30 -48.49 -6.57 -15.21
N CYS A 31 -48.70 -7.59 -14.39
CA CYS A 31 -49.85 -8.47 -14.55
C CYS A 31 -51.15 -7.66 -14.44
N ASN A 32 -52.04 -7.78 -15.42
CA ASN A 32 -53.39 -7.24 -15.31
C ASN A 32 -54.19 -8.04 -14.26
N GLU A 33 -55.14 -7.42 -13.56
CA GLU A 33 -55.91 -8.05 -12.46
C GLU A 33 -56.59 -9.37 -12.86
N ASN A 34 -56.86 -9.55 -14.17
CA ASN A 34 -57.51 -10.73 -14.72
C ASN A 34 -56.56 -11.70 -15.47
N CYS A 35 -55.26 -11.38 -15.57
CA CYS A 35 -54.25 -12.18 -16.28
C CYS A 35 -54.65 -12.68 -17.69
N THR A 36 -55.50 -11.90 -18.37
CA THR A 36 -55.97 -12.18 -19.73
C THR A 36 -54.89 -11.83 -20.75
N GLY A 37 -54.02 -12.79 -21.05
CA GLY A 37 -52.94 -12.67 -22.04
C GLY A 37 -52.97 -13.83 -23.04
N THR A 38 -52.16 -13.72 -24.09
CA THR A 38 -51.94 -14.82 -25.04
C THR A 38 -51.26 -16.00 -24.35
N GLU A 39 -51.64 -17.24 -24.72
CA GLU A 39 -51.03 -18.45 -24.20
C GLU A 39 -49.49 -18.37 -24.33
N ASN A 40 -48.78 -18.56 -23.20
CA ASN A 40 -47.32 -18.60 -23.07
C ASN A 40 -46.56 -17.27 -22.95
N THR A 41 -47.22 -16.15 -22.61
CA THR A 41 -46.53 -14.92 -22.17
C THR A 41 -46.38 -14.86 -20.65
N TYR A 42 -45.45 -14.04 -20.15
CA TYR A 42 -45.22 -13.85 -18.70
C TYR A 42 -45.38 -12.38 -18.30
N CYS A 43 -45.80 -12.15 -17.07
CA CYS A 43 -45.97 -10.82 -16.48
C CYS A 43 -45.37 -10.76 -15.07
N TYR A 44 -45.06 -9.56 -14.60
CA TYR A 44 -44.49 -9.29 -13.29
C TYR A 44 -45.55 -8.74 -12.34
N SER A 45 -45.66 -9.27 -11.12
CA SER A 45 -46.56 -8.74 -10.09
C SER A 45 -46.10 -9.16 -8.69
N ASN A 46 -46.15 -8.25 -7.71
CA ASN A 46 -45.75 -8.49 -6.33
C ASN A 46 -44.37 -9.18 -6.22
N ASP A 47 -43.40 -8.67 -6.97
CA ASP A 47 -42.05 -9.23 -7.07
C ASP A 47 -42.00 -10.68 -7.53
N ASN A 48 -42.99 -11.16 -8.27
CA ASN A 48 -43.02 -12.52 -8.80
C ASN A 48 -43.35 -12.48 -10.28
N ILE A 49 -42.91 -13.51 -11.01
CA ILE A 49 -43.23 -13.67 -12.43
C ILE A 49 -44.22 -14.81 -12.58
N TYR A 50 -45.33 -14.52 -13.26
CA TYR A 50 -46.43 -15.46 -13.49
C TYR A 50 -46.56 -15.76 -14.98
N LYS A 51 -46.91 -17.00 -15.29
CA LYS A 51 -47.35 -17.38 -16.65
C LYS A 51 -48.77 -16.86 -16.87
N ASN A 52 -48.98 -16.06 -17.93
CA ASN A 52 -50.31 -15.63 -18.35
C ASN A 52 -51.14 -16.84 -18.81
N GLY A 53 -52.37 -16.92 -18.30
CA GLY A 53 -53.35 -17.98 -18.50
C GLY A 53 -54.54 -17.78 -17.56
N ASP A 54 -55.52 -18.69 -17.58
CA ASP A 54 -56.85 -18.47 -16.98
C ASP A 54 -56.88 -18.22 -15.45
N SER A 55 -55.77 -18.38 -14.71
CA SER A 55 -55.77 -18.22 -13.25
C SER A 55 -54.51 -17.64 -12.57
N CYS A 56 -53.52 -17.11 -13.30
CA CYS A 56 -52.28 -16.54 -12.71
C CYS A 56 -51.61 -17.40 -11.62
N SER A 57 -51.81 -18.71 -11.66
CA SER A 57 -51.46 -19.63 -10.56
C SER A 57 -50.04 -20.19 -10.65
N ASN A 58 -49.41 -20.06 -11.82
CA ASN A 58 -48.10 -20.63 -12.09
C ASN A 58 -46.99 -19.58 -11.90
N LYS A 59 -46.60 -19.38 -10.63
CA LYS A 59 -45.40 -18.64 -10.25
C LYS A 59 -44.16 -19.41 -10.72
N LEU A 60 -43.18 -18.71 -11.30
CA LEU A 60 -41.90 -19.32 -11.65
C LEU A 60 -41.16 -19.83 -10.41
N SER A 61 -40.49 -20.98 -10.56
CA SER A 61 -39.64 -21.54 -9.52
C SER A 61 -38.37 -20.70 -9.34
N SER A 62 -37.55 -21.06 -8.35
CA SER A 62 -36.25 -20.42 -8.19
C SER A 62 -35.33 -20.76 -9.37
N GLY A 63 -34.51 -19.81 -9.81
CA GLY A 63 -33.62 -19.96 -10.96
C GLY A 63 -33.43 -18.66 -11.73
N VAL A 64 -32.73 -18.73 -12.86
CA VAL A 64 -32.57 -17.60 -13.80
C VAL A 64 -33.45 -17.83 -15.02
N TYR A 65 -34.17 -16.78 -15.43
CA TYR A 65 -35.06 -16.81 -16.58
C TYR A 65 -34.74 -15.67 -17.53
N ILE A 66 -34.77 -15.98 -18.82
CA ILE A 66 -34.55 -15.01 -19.90
C ILE A 66 -35.84 -14.93 -20.69
N PHE A 67 -36.28 -13.72 -20.95
CA PHE A 67 -37.48 -13.47 -21.73
C PHE A 67 -37.10 -12.68 -22.97
N ASN A 68 -37.70 -13.03 -24.11
CA ASN A 68 -37.58 -12.21 -25.31
C ASN A 68 -38.46 -10.95 -25.23
N LYS A 69 -38.51 -10.20 -26.33
CA LYS A 69 -39.34 -9.01 -26.46
C LYS A 69 -40.83 -9.27 -26.20
N ASP A 70 -41.33 -10.44 -26.57
CA ASP A 70 -42.75 -10.78 -26.41
C ASP A 70 -43.05 -11.37 -25.02
N ASN A 71 -42.14 -11.18 -24.06
CA ASN A 71 -42.23 -11.70 -22.69
C ASN A 71 -42.39 -13.24 -22.65
N LYS A 72 -41.84 -13.97 -23.63
CA LYS A 72 -41.80 -15.45 -23.64
C LYS A 72 -40.48 -15.93 -23.08
N ILE A 73 -40.50 -16.96 -22.24
CA ILE A 73 -39.28 -17.60 -21.75
C ILE A 73 -38.52 -18.20 -22.92
N ILE A 74 -37.22 -17.93 -22.94
CA ILE A 74 -36.25 -18.56 -23.83
C ILE A 74 -35.66 -19.75 -23.09
N ASP A 75 -35.94 -20.95 -23.58
CA ASP A 75 -35.42 -22.18 -23.02
C ASP A 75 -33.99 -22.42 -23.53
N LEU A 76 -33.01 -22.04 -22.69
CA LEU A 76 -31.61 -22.28 -22.98
C LEU A 76 -31.19 -23.75 -22.81
N THR A 77 -32.08 -24.67 -22.40
CA THR A 77 -31.73 -26.07 -22.14
C THR A 77 -31.96 -26.99 -23.34
N SER A 78 -32.90 -26.66 -24.22
CA SER A 78 -33.33 -27.53 -25.33
C SER A 78 -32.90 -27.05 -26.72
N GLU A 79 -32.63 -25.75 -26.90
CA GLU A 79 -32.22 -25.18 -28.17
C GLU A 79 -30.93 -24.36 -27.99
N ASN A 80 -29.83 -24.87 -28.54
CA ASN A 80 -28.55 -24.16 -28.61
C ASN A 80 -28.55 -23.03 -29.65
N GLU A 81 -29.69 -22.78 -30.31
CA GLU A 81 -29.86 -21.87 -31.42
C GLU A 81 -30.87 -20.79 -31.02
N ILE A 82 -30.45 -19.53 -30.98
CA ILE A 82 -31.36 -18.40 -30.80
C ILE A 82 -31.61 -17.79 -32.18
N GLY A 83 -32.69 -18.21 -32.82
CA GLY A 83 -33.12 -17.72 -34.15
C GLY A 83 -33.78 -16.34 -34.15
N ASP A 84 -33.88 -15.69 -32.99
CA ASP A 84 -34.53 -14.40 -32.82
C ASP A 84 -33.55 -13.25 -33.07
N VAL A 85 -33.96 -12.30 -33.88
CA VAL A 85 -33.14 -11.16 -34.33
C VAL A 85 -33.13 -10.02 -33.30
N ASP A 86 -33.96 -10.14 -32.26
CA ASP A 86 -34.16 -9.16 -31.21
C ASP A 86 -33.51 -9.58 -29.89
N VAL A 87 -32.37 -10.28 -29.93
CA VAL A 87 -31.65 -10.68 -28.70
C VAL A 87 -31.21 -9.46 -27.87
N VAL A 88 -31.06 -8.31 -28.53
CA VAL A 88 -30.86 -6.99 -27.91
C VAL A 88 -32.08 -6.46 -27.16
N GLU A 89 -33.20 -7.17 -27.14
CA GLU A 89 -34.41 -6.81 -26.39
C GLU A 89 -34.71 -7.79 -25.25
N TYR A 90 -33.85 -8.78 -25.02
CA TYR A 90 -34.10 -9.78 -24.00
C TYR A 90 -34.07 -9.15 -22.61
N SER A 91 -34.90 -9.63 -21.69
CA SER A 91 -34.93 -9.30 -20.26
C SER A 91 -34.53 -10.54 -19.43
N MET A 92 -33.84 -10.36 -18.30
CA MET A 92 -33.22 -11.45 -17.53
C MET A 92 -33.53 -11.23 -16.07
N TYR A 93 -34.03 -12.27 -15.41
CA TYR A 93 -34.49 -12.21 -14.04
C TYR A 93 -33.90 -13.37 -13.23
N ALA A 94 -33.40 -13.05 -12.05
CA ALA A 94 -33.08 -14.04 -11.03
C ALA A 94 -34.29 -14.18 -10.12
N CYS A 95 -34.77 -15.40 -9.89
CA CYS A 95 -35.93 -15.72 -9.08
C CYS A 95 -35.57 -16.63 -7.90
N SER A 96 -36.24 -16.39 -6.77
CA SER A 96 -36.20 -17.18 -5.54
C SER A 96 -37.63 -17.51 -5.10
N ASN A 97 -37.78 -18.22 -3.97
CA ASN A 97 -39.09 -18.44 -3.36
C ASN A 97 -39.76 -17.12 -2.90
N LYS A 98 -38.99 -16.06 -2.67
CA LYS A 98 -39.46 -14.75 -2.21
C LYS A 98 -39.86 -13.84 -3.37
N GLY A 99 -39.13 -13.90 -4.47
CA GLY A 99 -39.45 -13.10 -5.64
C GLY A 99 -38.42 -13.18 -6.77
N CYS A 100 -38.66 -12.40 -7.82
CA CYS A 100 -37.84 -12.26 -9.01
C CYS A 100 -37.35 -10.81 -9.10
N SER A 101 -36.06 -10.64 -9.39
CA SER A 101 -35.46 -9.34 -9.65
C SER A 101 -34.77 -9.34 -11.01
N GLN A 102 -34.90 -8.22 -11.73
CA GLN A 102 -34.18 -8.05 -12.99
C GLN A 102 -32.68 -8.04 -12.71
N THR A 103 -31.90 -8.80 -13.47
CA THR A 103 -30.47 -8.99 -13.23
C THR A 103 -29.61 -8.78 -14.49
N SER A 104 -28.30 -8.72 -14.28
CA SER A 104 -27.23 -8.59 -15.28
C SER A 104 -26.36 -9.85 -15.33
N GLY A 105 -25.68 -10.06 -16.44
CA GLY A 105 -24.89 -11.27 -16.66
C GLY A 105 -24.56 -11.56 -18.11
N TYR A 106 -23.95 -12.72 -18.32
CA TYR A 106 -23.54 -13.25 -19.61
C TYR A 106 -24.38 -14.47 -19.97
N ILE A 107 -24.83 -14.50 -21.22
CA ILE A 107 -25.57 -15.62 -21.81
C ILE A 107 -24.68 -16.25 -22.87
N LYS A 108 -24.47 -17.56 -22.76
CA LYS A 108 -23.75 -18.36 -23.76
C LYS A 108 -24.73 -18.78 -24.85
N ILE A 109 -24.40 -18.44 -26.09
CA ILE A 109 -25.20 -18.76 -27.29
C ILE A 109 -24.28 -19.45 -28.29
N ASN A 110 -24.70 -20.61 -28.81
CA ASN A 110 -23.86 -21.33 -29.77
C ASN A 110 -24.00 -20.74 -31.18
N THR A 111 -25.21 -20.33 -31.58
CA THR A 111 -25.48 -19.74 -32.90
C THR A 111 -26.34 -18.47 -32.77
N LEU A 112 -25.89 -17.35 -33.38
CA LEU A 112 -26.56 -16.05 -33.36
C LEU A 112 -27.02 -15.67 -34.78
N PHE A 113 -28.33 -15.45 -34.96
CA PHE A 113 -28.90 -15.00 -36.23
C PHE A 113 -29.11 -13.48 -36.21
N ILE A 114 -28.53 -12.75 -37.18
CA ILE A 114 -28.68 -11.29 -37.28
C ILE A 114 -29.50 -10.94 -38.52
N LYS A 115 -30.63 -10.25 -38.34
CA LYS A 115 -31.42 -9.72 -39.48
C LYS A 115 -30.69 -8.54 -40.10
N VAL A 116 -30.31 -8.65 -41.37
CA VAL A 116 -29.79 -7.51 -42.13
C VAL A 116 -30.95 -6.88 -42.89
N THR A 117 -31.44 -5.74 -42.43
CA THR A 117 -32.47 -4.97 -43.15
C THR A 117 -31.86 -4.23 -44.32
N LYS A 118 -32.54 -4.30 -45.47
CA LYS A 118 -32.04 -3.97 -46.82
C LYS A 118 -31.60 -2.52 -47.07
N ASN A 119 -31.78 -1.63 -46.11
CA ASN A 119 -31.49 -0.20 -46.27
C ASN A 119 -30.19 0.24 -45.61
N ASN A 120 -29.47 -0.66 -44.93
CA ASN A 120 -28.12 -0.41 -44.45
C ASN A 120 -27.17 -1.27 -45.29
N GLU A 121 -26.44 -0.64 -46.23
CA GLU A 121 -25.26 -1.24 -46.83
C GLU A 121 -24.19 -1.36 -45.73
N ILE A 122 -24.27 -2.43 -44.95
CA ILE A 122 -23.22 -2.78 -44.00
C ILE A 122 -22.04 -3.24 -44.86
N SER A 123 -20.92 -2.52 -44.78
CA SER A 123 -19.73 -2.88 -45.55
C SER A 123 -19.23 -4.28 -45.16
N GLU A 124 -18.57 -4.98 -46.07
CA GLU A 124 -17.96 -6.30 -45.79
C GLU A 124 -16.98 -6.23 -44.59
N GLU A 125 -16.39 -5.06 -44.36
CA GLU A 125 -15.51 -4.74 -43.24
C GLU A 125 -16.27 -4.57 -41.91
N GLU A 126 -17.45 -3.93 -41.91
CA GLU A 126 -18.37 -3.90 -40.76
C GLU A 126 -18.98 -5.27 -40.46
N LEU A 127 -19.22 -6.10 -41.49
CA LEU A 127 -19.63 -7.50 -41.31
C LEU A 127 -18.49 -8.31 -40.68
N LYS A 128 -17.25 -8.18 -41.16
CA LYS A 128 -16.07 -8.82 -40.56
C LYS A 128 -15.82 -8.39 -39.11
N GLN A 129 -15.98 -7.11 -38.78
CA GLN A 129 -15.93 -6.64 -37.37
C GLN A 129 -17.08 -7.16 -36.49
N LYS A 130 -18.22 -7.52 -37.08
CA LYS A 130 -19.34 -8.15 -36.37
C LYS A 130 -19.20 -9.67 -36.27
N CYS A 131 -18.41 -10.30 -37.15
CA CYS A 131 -18.19 -11.75 -37.27
C CYS A 131 -17.22 -12.37 -36.25
N GLU A 132 -16.72 -11.65 -35.24
CA GLU A 132 -15.95 -12.27 -34.13
C GLU A 132 -16.83 -13.07 -33.15
N VAL A 133 -18.10 -13.32 -33.49
CA VAL A 133 -19.15 -13.81 -32.57
C VAL A 133 -19.92 -14.97 -33.22
N GLY A 134 -19.28 -16.13 -33.36
CA GLY A 134 -19.91 -17.37 -33.85
C GLY A 134 -20.37 -17.36 -35.32
N GLU A 135 -21.01 -18.44 -35.77
CA GLU A 135 -21.60 -18.51 -37.11
C GLU A 135 -22.77 -17.50 -37.24
N ILE A 136 -22.55 -16.43 -38.00
CA ILE A 136 -23.58 -15.43 -38.30
C ILE A 136 -24.30 -15.83 -39.59
N TYR A 137 -25.58 -16.17 -39.46
CA TYR A 137 -26.48 -16.31 -40.61
C TYR A 137 -27.22 -14.99 -40.83
N ALA A 138 -26.93 -14.30 -41.94
CA ALA A 138 -27.66 -13.10 -42.36
C ALA A 138 -28.83 -13.47 -43.27
N TYR A 139 -30.05 -13.03 -42.92
CA TYR A 139 -31.24 -13.21 -43.74
C TYR A 139 -31.77 -11.88 -44.29
N TYR A 140 -32.13 -11.87 -45.58
CA TYR A 140 -32.81 -10.76 -46.23
C TYR A 140 -34.32 -11.05 -46.37
N ASP A 141 -35.13 -10.13 -45.84
CA ASP A 141 -36.58 -10.19 -45.97
C ASP A 141 -36.99 -9.86 -47.43
N LYS A 142 -37.11 -10.90 -48.24
CA LYS A 142 -37.90 -10.91 -49.46
C LYS A 142 -38.86 -12.09 -49.32
N SER A 143 -40.10 -11.79 -48.94
CA SER A 143 -41.30 -12.60 -49.10
C SER A 143 -41.06 -14.04 -49.60
N ASN A 144 -40.98 -14.99 -48.67
CA ASN A 144 -41.15 -16.43 -48.86
C ASN A 144 -40.19 -17.22 -49.78
N MET A 145 -38.89 -16.89 -49.83
CA MET A 145 -37.87 -17.85 -50.32
C MET A 145 -36.67 -17.94 -49.37
N TYR A 146 -36.44 -19.16 -48.85
CA TYR A 146 -35.20 -19.56 -48.18
C TYR A 146 -34.15 -19.84 -49.25
N ASP A 147 -33.49 -18.81 -49.78
CA ASP A 147 -32.25 -19.05 -50.53
C ASP A 147 -31.12 -19.19 -49.52
N LYS A 148 -30.70 -20.45 -49.32
CA LYS A 148 -29.50 -20.82 -48.59
C LYS A 148 -28.31 -20.23 -49.34
N PHE A 149 -27.65 -19.22 -48.78
CA PHE A 149 -26.36 -18.79 -49.29
C PHE A 149 -25.40 -19.98 -49.17
N GLU A 150 -24.94 -20.55 -50.29
CA GLU A 150 -23.78 -21.42 -50.25
C GLU A 150 -22.56 -20.56 -49.91
N PRO A 151 -21.82 -20.85 -48.83
CA PRO A 151 -20.68 -20.06 -48.39
C PRO A 151 -19.48 -20.36 -49.30
N SER A 152 -19.50 -19.89 -50.54
CA SER A 152 -18.37 -20.07 -51.47
C SER A 152 -17.49 -18.83 -51.59
N SER A 153 -17.78 -17.74 -50.88
CA SER A 153 -16.97 -16.51 -50.96
C SER A 153 -16.74 -15.74 -49.66
N VAL A 154 -17.26 -16.18 -48.51
CA VAL A 154 -16.77 -15.71 -47.22
C VAL A 154 -15.70 -16.70 -46.80
N SER A 155 -14.44 -16.34 -47.06
CA SER A 155 -13.30 -17.10 -46.60
C SER A 155 -13.36 -17.19 -45.07
N ASN A 156 -13.59 -18.41 -44.59
CA ASN A 156 -13.29 -18.94 -43.26
C ASN A 156 -13.32 -17.92 -42.13
N CYS A 157 -14.50 -17.73 -41.53
CA CYS A 157 -14.60 -17.50 -40.09
C CYS A 157 -14.26 -18.81 -39.37
N ASP A 158 -13.07 -19.37 -39.63
CA ASP A 158 -12.63 -20.58 -38.96
C ASP A 158 -12.19 -20.22 -37.53
N ASP A 159 -12.75 -20.97 -36.57
CA ASP A 159 -12.32 -21.12 -35.18
C ASP A 159 -12.70 -20.07 -34.10
N VAL A 160 -13.72 -19.23 -34.29
CA VAL A 160 -14.32 -18.44 -33.18
C VAL A 160 -15.79 -18.80 -32.93
N ASN A 161 -16.02 -20.07 -32.63
CA ASN A 161 -17.32 -20.58 -32.18
C ASN A 161 -17.56 -20.19 -30.71
N ARG A 162 -18.40 -19.17 -30.45
CA ARG A 162 -19.34 -19.00 -29.31
C ARG A 162 -19.69 -17.51 -29.13
N GLY A 163 -20.94 -17.14 -29.35
CA GLY A 163 -21.41 -15.78 -29.10
C GLY A 163 -21.79 -15.55 -27.63
N PHE A 164 -21.42 -14.39 -27.08
CA PHE A 164 -21.87 -13.96 -25.76
C PHE A 164 -22.57 -12.63 -25.85
N ILE A 165 -23.69 -12.53 -25.15
CA ILE A 165 -24.40 -11.26 -25.01
C ILE A 165 -24.09 -10.70 -23.64
N LYS A 166 -23.45 -9.53 -23.66
CA LYS A 166 -23.32 -8.68 -22.50
C LYS A 166 -24.65 -8.00 -22.27
N LYS A 167 -25.20 -8.18 -21.08
CA LYS A 167 -26.42 -7.50 -20.67
C LYS A 167 -26.20 -6.56 -19.50
N ASN A 168 -25.79 -5.35 -19.84
CA ASN A 168 -26.01 -4.17 -19.01
C ASN A 168 -27.06 -3.30 -19.74
N ASN A 169 -27.28 -2.04 -19.35
CA ASN A 169 -28.22 -1.14 -20.03
C ASN A 169 -27.92 -0.93 -21.55
N GLN A 170 -26.90 -1.58 -22.13
CA GLN A 170 -26.61 -1.64 -23.56
C GLN A 170 -26.36 -3.10 -23.97
N ASN A 171 -27.29 -3.67 -24.75
CA ASN A 171 -27.09 -5.01 -25.29
C ASN A 171 -26.09 -4.95 -26.45
N SER A 172 -24.91 -5.54 -26.28
CA SER A 172 -23.87 -5.59 -27.30
C SER A 172 -23.13 -6.92 -27.27
N PRO A 173 -22.76 -7.45 -28.44
CA PRO A 173 -21.84 -8.58 -28.50
C PRO A 173 -20.49 -8.19 -27.86
N VAL A 174 -19.83 -9.15 -27.22
CA VAL A 174 -18.51 -8.95 -26.60
C VAL A 174 -17.44 -9.19 -27.67
N ASN A 175 -16.82 -8.12 -28.19
CA ASN A 175 -15.88 -8.18 -29.32
C ASN A 175 -14.40 -8.00 -28.89
N SER A 176 -14.05 -8.17 -27.61
CA SER A 176 -12.66 -7.96 -27.18
C SER A 176 -12.19 -9.08 -26.26
N VAL A 177 -11.08 -9.70 -26.63
CA VAL A 177 -10.32 -10.61 -25.78
C VAL A 177 -9.58 -9.78 -24.74
N THR A 178 -10.13 -9.69 -23.53
CA THR A 178 -9.41 -9.13 -22.39
C THR A 178 -8.82 -10.28 -21.58
N ASN A 179 -7.51 -10.24 -21.35
CA ASN A 179 -6.88 -11.14 -20.39
C ASN A 179 -7.41 -10.80 -19.00
N CYS A 180 -7.72 -11.82 -18.20
CA CYS A 180 -8.11 -11.59 -16.82
C CYS A 180 -6.87 -11.22 -16.00
N ASP A 181 -6.73 -9.93 -15.75
CA ASP A 181 -5.67 -9.33 -14.95
C ASP A 181 -6.26 -8.60 -13.70
N ILE A 182 -5.38 -8.04 -12.86
CA ILE A 182 -5.79 -7.22 -11.72
C ILE A 182 -6.68 -6.07 -12.21
N GLY A 183 -7.86 -5.91 -11.59
CA GLY A 183 -8.85 -4.88 -11.98
C GLY A 183 -9.78 -5.28 -13.14
N GLN A 184 -9.72 -6.52 -13.63
CA GLN A 184 -10.61 -7.04 -14.67
C GLN A 184 -11.74 -7.93 -14.14
N GLU A 185 -12.05 -7.90 -12.83
CA GLU A 185 -13.10 -8.76 -12.27
C GLU A 185 -14.46 -8.48 -12.93
N GLY A 186 -15.21 -9.55 -13.20
CA GLY A 186 -16.49 -9.51 -13.86
C GLY A 186 -16.42 -9.33 -15.38
N VAL A 187 -15.23 -9.26 -16.01
CA VAL A 187 -15.08 -9.24 -17.47
C VAL A 187 -15.04 -10.67 -18.01
N LEU A 188 -15.67 -10.91 -19.15
CA LEU A 188 -15.58 -12.19 -19.85
C LEU A 188 -14.23 -12.31 -20.57
N SER A 189 -13.47 -13.34 -20.24
CA SER A 189 -12.18 -13.65 -20.86
C SER A 189 -12.32 -14.85 -21.80
N PHE A 190 -11.70 -14.74 -22.97
CA PHE A 190 -11.66 -15.77 -23.99
C PHE A 190 -10.31 -16.48 -23.96
N SER A 191 -10.31 -17.79 -23.75
CA SER A 191 -9.14 -18.63 -23.95
C SER A 191 -9.42 -19.63 -25.07
N SER A 192 -8.37 -20.14 -25.71
CA SER A 192 -8.47 -21.14 -26.79
C SER A 192 -9.22 -22.42 -26.40
N LEU A 193 -9.43 -22.67 -25.09
CA LEU A 193 -10.06 -23.87 -24.58
C LEU A 193 -11.44 -23.60 -23.97
N GLU A 194 -11.61 -22.51 -23.21
CA GLU A 194 -12.85 -22.21 -22.47
C GLU A 194 -13.08 -20.71 -22.27
N ASN A 195 -14.35 -20.30 -22.32
CA ASN A 195 -14.79 -18.93 -22.04
C ASN A 195 -15.18 -18.83 -20.57
N LYS A 196 -14.59 -17.86 -19.85
CA LYS A 196 -14.73 -17.74 -18.39
C LYS A 196 -14.90 -16.30 -17.97
N VAL A 197 -15.70 -16.05 -16.95
CA VAL A 197 -15.78 -14.74 -16.31
C VAL A 197 -14.63 -14.61 -15.32
N CYS A 198 -13.85 -13.54 -15.44
CA CYS A 198 -12.76 -13.20 -14.54
C CYS A 198 -13.31 -12.97 -13.12
N LEU A 199 -12.85 -13.70 -12.13
CA LEU A 199 -13.18 -13.46 -10.71
C LEU A 199 -12.02 -12.78 -9.96
N GLY A 200 -10.90 -12.53 -10.63
CA GLY A 200 -9.70 -11.89 -10.08
C GLY A 200 -8.51 -12.85 -9.98
N MET A 201 -7.56 -12.51 -9.11
CA MET A 201 -6.39 -13.33 -8.79
C MET A 201 -6.45 -13.83 -7.35
N ASN A 202 -5.88 -15.00 -7.10
CA ASN A 202 -5.73 -15.56 -5.77
C ASN A 202 -4.41 -15.08 -5.11
N SER A 203 -4.14 -15.49 -3.86
CA SER A 203 -2.91 -15.08 -3.14
C SER A 203 -1.61 -15.53 -3.80
N SER A 204 -1.64 -16.59 -4.62
CA SER A 204 -0.49 -17.07 -5.40
C SER A 204 -0.32 -16.37 -6.75
N GLY A 205 -1.11 -15.32 -7.04
CA GLY A 205 -1.11 -14.62 -8.32
C GLY A 205 -1.71 -15.45 -9.47
N SER A 206 -2.38 -16.57 -9.16
CA SER A 206 -3.04 -17.42 -10.12
C SER A 206 -4.45 -16.93 -10.42
N LEU A 207 -4.84 -17.07 -11.68
CA LEU A 207 -6.13 -16.66 -12.20
C LEU A 207 -7.30 -17.45 -11.57
N VAL A 208 -8.27 -16.74 -11.00
CA VAL A 208 -9.56 -17.29 -10.58
C VAL A 208 -10.61 -16.89 -11.61
N SER A 209 -11.32 -17.87 -12.16
CA SER A 209 -12.32 -17.61 -13.20
C SER A 209 -13.48 -18.59 -13.14
N LEU A 210 -14.63 -18.13 -13.63
CA LEU A 210 -15.89 -18.85 -13.61
C LEU A 210 -16.27 -19.28 -15.03
N ALA A 211 -16.12 -20.57 -15.33
CA ALA A 211 -16.60 -21.16 -16.58
C ALA A 211 -18.10 -21.45 -16.53
N PHE A 212 -18.75 -21.41 -17.69
CA PHE A 212 -20.08 -21.99 -17.88
C PHE A 212 -19.99 -23.51 -17.71
N ALA A 213 -20.73 -24.09 -16.77
CA ALA A 213 -20.65 -25.52 -16.46
C ALA A 213 -22.01 -26.07 -16.03
N SER A 214 -22.20 -27.38 -16.21
CA SER A 214 -23.32 -28.11 -15.62
C SER A 214 -23.05 -28.43 -14.15
N GLY A 215 -24.07 -28.23 -13.32
CA GLY A 215 -24.04 -28.60 -11.90
C GLY A 215 -24.10 -27.41 -10.94
N ASN A 216 -24.83 -27.66 -9.85
CA ASN A 216 -25.06 -26.93 -8.59
C ASN A 216 -25.14 -25.39 -8.62
N ASP A 217 -26.14 -24.85 -7.91
CA ASP A 217 -26.32 -23.42 -7.59
C ASP A 217 -25.20 -22.87 -6.68
N GLU A 218 -23.95 -23.03 -7.11
CA GLU A 218 -22.79 -22.54 -6.40
C GLU A 218 -22.75 -21.01 -6.46
N GLU A 219 -22.54 -20.41 -5.31
CA GLU A 219 -22.47 -18.97 -5.13
C GLU A 219 -21.00 -18.53 -5.17
N TYR A 220 -20.71 -17.50 -5.95
CA TYR A 220 -19.40 -16.85 -6.04
C TYR A 220 -19.54 -15.37 -5.65
N ILE A 221 -18.45 -14.71 -5.26
CA ILE A 221 -18.43 -13.27 -5.05
C ILE A 221 -17.39 -12.61 -5.97
N ILE A 222 -17.75 -11.45 -6.51
CA ILE A 222 -16.78 -10.52 -7.12
C ILE A 222 -16.80 -9.21 -6.34
N THR A 223 -15.64 -8.63 -6.12
CA THR A 223 -15.47 -7.48 -5.22
C THR A 223 -14.97 -6.25 -5.97
N ASP A 224 -14.04 -6.43 -6.90
CA ASP A 224 -13.37 -5.35 -7.63
C ASP A 224 -13.86 -5.27 -9.08
N ILE A 225 -15.17 -5.04 -9.23
CA ILE A 225 -15.85 -5.08 -10.52
C ILE A 225 -15.27 -4.02 -11.47
N SER A 226 -14.72 -4.48 -12.59
CA SER A 226 -14.20 -3.61 -13.65
C SER A 226 -15.28 -2.70 -14.22
N SER A 227 -14.90 -1.48 -14.64
CA SER A 227 -15.78 -0.60 -15.42
C SER A 227 -16.25 -1.25 -16.73
N ASP A 228 -15.48 -2.19 -17.26
CA ASP A 228 -15.80 -2.95 -18.47
C ASP A 228 -16.65 -4.19 -18.20
N SER A 229 -16.95 -4.49 -16.93
CA SER A 229 -17.83 -5.59 -16.55
C SER A 229 -19.27 -5.35 -17.02
N VAL A 230 -20.02 -6.45 -17.16
CA VAL A 230 -21.48 -6.42 -17.30
C VAL A 230 -22.19 -6.13 -15.98
N PHE A 231 -21.52 -6.49 -14.89
CA PHE A 231 -22.03 -6.33 -13.56
C PHE A 231 -21.82 -4.90 -13.10
N SER A 232 -22.70 -4.44 -12.22
CA SER A 232 -22.56 -3.15 -11.58
C SER A 232 -22.68 -3.34 -10.08
N ASN A 233 -21.73 -2.79 -9.35
CA ASN A 233 -21.85 -2.66 -7.91
C ASN A 233 -22.35 -1.24 -7.58
N PRO A 234 -23.58 -1.05 -7.09
CA PRO A 234 -24.05 0.25 -6.65
C PRO A 234 -23.16 0.76 -5.51
N ASN A 235 -22.93 2.08 -5.49
CA ASN A 235 -22.01 2.73 -4.56
C ASN A 235 -22.28 2.30 -3.11
N GLY A 236 -21.30 1.66 -2.46
CA GLY A 236 -21.30 1.38 -1.03
C GLY A 236 -21.26 -0.10 -0.62
N TYR A 237 -21.39 -1.05 -1.55
CA TYR A 237 -21.19 -2.48 -1.25
C TYR A 237 -19.79 -2.96 -1.61
N ASP A 238 -19.31 -3.99 -0.92
CA ASP A 238 -17.98 -4.58 -1.15
C ASP A 238 -17.96 -5.67 -2.22
N GLY A 239 -19.13 -6.16 -2.66
CA GLY A 239 -19.21 -7.13 -3.75
C GLY A 239 -20.62 -7.58 -4.10
N ILE A 240 -20.73 -8.46 -5.09
CA ILE A 240 -22.00 -9.06 -5.53
C ILE A 240 -21.93 -10.58 -5.65
N ILE A 241 -23.07 -11.26 -5.48
CA ILE A 241 -23.17 -12.71 -5.63
C ILE A 241 -23.35 -13.09 -7.10
N LEU A 242 -22.49 -13.95 -7.62
CA LEU A 242 -22.67 -14.59 -8.92
C LEU A 242 -23.13 -16.04 -8.77
N LYS A 243 -24.02 -16.46 -9.67
CA LYS A 243 -24.38 -17.86 -9.90
C LYS A 243 -24.18 -18.22 -11.36
N ARG A 244 -24.09 -19.52 -11.64
CA ARG A 244 -23.98 -20.03 -13.00
C ARG A 244 -24.95 -21.18 -13.27
N THR A 245 -25.29 -21.31 -14.54
CA THR A 245 -25.92 -22.48 -15.15
C THR A 245 -25.05 -22.92 -16.33
N PRO A 246 -25.41 -23.99 -17.06
CA PRO A 246 -24.69 -24.38 -18.28
C PRO A 246 -24.57 -23.25 -19.31
N ASN A 247 -25.51 -22.31 -19.33
CA ASN A 247 -25.63 -21.28 -20.38
C ASN A 247 -25.72 -19.84 -19.87
N VAL A 248 -25.74 -19.60 -18.55
CA VAL A 248 -25.85 -18.25 -17.99
C VAL A 248 -24.91 -18.09 -16.81
N ILE A 249 -24.21 -16.95 -16.73
CA ILE A 249 -23.54 -16.48 -15.50
C ILE A 249 -24.20 -15.14 -15.16
N TYR A 250 -24.77 -15.02 -13.98
CA TYR A 250 -25.61 -13.87 -13.62
C TYR A 250 -25.41 -13.43 -12.17
N HIS A 251 -25.75 -12.18 -11.90
CA HIS A 251 -25.82 -11.62 -10.55
C HIS A 251 -27.08 -12.13 -9.83
N ASP A 252 -26.93 -12.92 -8.78
CA ASP A 252 -28.10 -13.41 -8.03
C ASP A 252 -28.61 -12.36 -7.03
N ASN A 253 -29.42 -11.43 -7.52
CA ASN A 253 -30.11 -10.42 -6.73
C ASN A 253 -31.52 -10.84 -6.28
N SER A 254 -31.84 -12.13 -6.36
CA SER A 254 -33.17 -12.66 -6.01
C SER A 254 -33.39 -12.85 -4.49
N GLN A 255 -32.32 -12.74 -3.70
CA GLN A 255 -32.35 -12.93 -2.25
C GLN A 255 -32.77 -11.63 -1.56
N SER A 256 -33.96 -11.58 -0.94
CA SER A 256 -34.40 -10.38 -0.22
C SER A 256 -33.96 -10.32 1.24
N ASP A 257 -33.52 -11.45 1.81
CA ASP A 257 -33.13 -11.50 3.22
C ASP A 257 -31.66 -11.22 3.39
N LYS A 258 -31.36 -10.56 4.50
CA LYS A 258 -30.00 -10.41 4.99
C LYS A 258 -29.45 -11.78 5.38
N VAL A 259 -28.43 -12.25 4.66
CA VAL A 259 -27.81 -13.55 4.87
C VAL A 259 -26.31 -13.39 5.00
N THR A 260 -25.71 -14.09 5.97
CA THR A 260 -24.25 -14.15 6.06
C THR A 260 -23.72 -15.22 5.11
N LYS A 261 -22.65 -14.90 4.37
CA LYS A 261 -21.95 -15.81 3.46
C LYS A 261 -20.47 -15.84 3.83
N ILE A 262 -19.90 -17.03 3.88
CA ILE A 262 -18.47 -17.23 4.06
C ILE A 262 -17.89 -17.61 2.70
N ILE A 263 -16.99 -16.79 2.19
CA ILE A 263 -16.41 -16.94 0.86
C ILE A 263 -14.93 -17.27 0.98
N ASP A 264 -14.49 -18.31 0.30
CA ASP A 264 -13.08 -18.65 0.13
C ASP A 264 -12.44 -17.66 -0.86
N THR A 265 -11.43 -16.91 -0.44
CA THR A 265 -10.79 -15.83 -1.20
C THR A 265 -9.96 -16.35 -2.37
N GLU A 266 -9.43 -17.57 -2.26
CA GLU A 266 -8.60 -18.18 -3.30
C GLU A 266 -9.45 -18.68 -4.47
N THR A 267 -10.68 -19.10 -4.19
CA THR A 267 -11.60 -19.63 -5.20
C THR A 267 -12.76 -18.70 -5.51
N LYS A 268 -12.91 -17.61 -4.74
CA LYS A 268 -14.03 -16.66 -4.75
C LYS A 268 -15.40 -17.33 -4.57
N LYS A 269 -15.42 -18.56 -4.07
CA LYS A 269 -16.60 -19.42 -3.97
C LYS A 269 -17.10 -19.49 -2.53
N LYS A 270 -18.41 -19.60 -2.33
CA LYS A 270 -18.98 -19.90 -1.03
C LYS A 270 -18.39 -21.20 -0.47
N ALA A 271 -17.89 -21.10 0.76
CA ALA A 271 -17.29 -22.21 1.46
C ALA A 271 -18.39 -23.20 1.91
N ASN A 272 -18.25 -24.46 1.51
CA ASN A 272 -19.17 -25.54 1.90
C ASN A 272 -18.72 -26.30 3.15
N SER A 273 -17.45 -26.14 3.52
CA SER A 273 -16.86 -26.72 4.73
C SER A 273 -15.58 -25.97 5.06
N LEU A 274 -15.26 -25.85 6.34
CA LEU A 274 -14.02 -25.25 6.81
C LEU A 274 -13.04 -26.37 7.19
N VAL A 275 -11.92 -26.46 6.50
CA VAL A 275 -10.83 -27.37 6.86
C VAL A 275 -9.94 -26.68 7.89
N ASN A 276 -9.68 -27.37 9.00
CA ASN A 276 -9.14 -26.83 10.26
C ASN A 276 -7.78 -26.10 10.15
N SER A 277 -7.00 -26.34 9.08
CA SER A 277 -5.60 -25.89 9.00
C SER A 277 -5.39 -24.50 8.44
N ASP A 278 -6.33 -23.92 7.69
CA ASP A 278 -6.09 -22.61 7.06
C ASP A 278 -7.37 -21.80 6.85
N LEU A 279 -7.79 -21.10 7.90
CA LEU A 279 -8.94 -20.20 7.86
C LEU A 279 -8.58 -18.78 7.39
N ASN A 280 -7.32 -18.53 7.02
CA ASN A 280 -6.86 -17.19 6.64
C ASN A 280 -7.32 -16.78 5.23
N LYS A 281 -7.89 -17.73 4.48
CA LYS A 281 -8.40 -17.57 3.12
C LYS A 281 -9.92 -17.39 3.04
N TYR A 282 -10.58 -16.97 4.11
CA TYR A 282 -12.02 -16.78 4.09
C TYR A 282 -12.38 -15.34 4.43
N TYR A 283 -13.39 -14.79 3.77
CA TYR A 283 -14.07 -13.57 4.19
C TYR A 283 -15.52 -13.86 4.56
N ILE A 284 -16.03 -13.02 5.45
CA ILE A 284 -17.42 -13.04 5.86
C ILE A 284 -18.11 -11.84 5.21
N TYR A 285 -19.20 -12.09 4.52
CA TYR A 285 -20.03 -11.08 3.90
C TYR A 285 -21.43 -11.14 4.46
N GLU A 286 -22.03 -9.99 4.67
CA GLU A 286 -23.45 -9.83 4.91
C GLU A 286 -24.09 -9.38 3.61
N CYS A 287 -24.96 -10.21 3.04
CA CYS A 287 -25.54 -9.98 1.73
C CYS A 287 -27.05 -9.79 1.82
N GLU A 288 -27.57 -8.81 1.09
CA GLU A 288 -28.99 -8.51 0.94
C GLU A 288 -29.23 -8.06 -0.51
N GLY A 289 -30.24 -8.60 -1.19
CA GLY A 289 -30.48 -8.30 -2.60
C GLY A 289 -29.36 -8.77 -3.53
N GLY A 290 -28.54 -9.74 -3.13
CA GLY A 290 -27.36 -10.16 -3.88
C GLY A 290 -26.18 -9.18 -3.85
N TYR A 291 -26.27 -8.11 -3.06
CA TYR A 291 -25.19 -7.17 -2.78
C TYR A 291 -24.62 -7.47 -1.39
N CYS A 292 -23.31 -7.39 -1.25
CA CYS A 292 -22.60 -7.90 -0.08
C CYS A 292 -21.70 -6.84 0.53
N ASN A 293 -21.77 -6.68 1.86
CA ASN A 293 -20.82 -5.91 2.65
C ASN A 293 -19.90 -6.85 3.41
N LYS A 294 -18.60 -6.61 3.38
CA LYS A 294 -17.61 -7.35 4.16
C LYS A 294 -17.84 -7.04 5.63
N ILE A 295 -17.92 -8.09 6.45
CA ILE A 295 -18.05 -7.96 7.90
C ILE A 295 -16.66 -7.90 8.51
N THR A 296 -16.35 -6.83 9.25
CA THR A 296 -15.12 -6.67 10.02
C THR A 296 -15.35 -6.95 11.51
N GLY A 297 -14.26 -7.07 12.28
CA GLY A 297 -14.27 -7.34 13.71
C GLY A 297 -14.40 -8.83 14.05
N HIS A 298 -14.92 -9.09 15.25
CA HIS A 298 -14.94 -10.43 15.85
C HIS A 298 -16.21 -11.19 15.45
N ASN A 299 -16.03 -12.36 14.85
CA ASN A 299 -17.11 -13.16 14.29
C ASN A 299 -17.05 -14.60 14.79
N ILE A 300 -18.15 -15.09 15.36
CA ILE A 300 -18.28 -16.48 15.79
C ILE A 300 -19.02 -17.26 14.72
N ILE A 301 -18.40 -18.30 14.21
CA ILE A 301 -18.94 -19.11 13.11
C ILE A 301 -19.16 -20.54 13.59
N ASN A 302 -20.32 -21.09 13.27
CA ASN A 302 -20.56 -22.53 13.32
C ASN A 302 -20.04 -23.15 12.01
N ILE A 303 -18.99 -23.96 12.09
CA ILE A 303 -18.32 -24.51 10.90
C ILE A 303 -19.13 -25.57 10.17
N ASN A 304 -20.14 -26.16 10.81
CA ASN A 304 -21.02 -27.14 10.16
C ASN A 304 -22.16 -26.44 9.42
N ALA A 305 -22.78 -25.45 10.05
CA ALA A 305 -23.84 -24.66 9.42
C ALA A 305 -23.27 -23.66 8.39
N MET A 306 -21.99 -23.29 8.52
CA MET A 306 -21.34 -22.20 7.77
C MET A 306 -22.05 -20.86 7.97
N GLU A 307 -22.55 -20.65 9.19
CA GLU A 307 -23.34 -19.49 9.60
C GLU A 307 -22.70 -18.79 10.77
N ARG A 308 -22.87 -17.46 10.80
CA ARG A 308 -22.50 -16.63 11.94
C ARG A 308 -23.52 -16.83 13.06
N ILE A 309 -23.03 -17.04 14.27
CA ILE A 309 -23.89 -17.17 15.44
C ILE A 309 -24.26 -15.77 15.94
N GLU A 310 -25.56 -15.53 16.09
CA GLU A 310 -26.06 -14.39 16.84
C GLU A 310 -26.00 -14.69 18.34
N PHE A 311 -25.56 -13.70 19.13
CA PHE A 311 -25.35 -13.83 20.59
C PHE A 311 -26.65 -14.02 21.41
N THR A 312 -27.80 -14.23 20.77
CA THR A 312 -29.15 -14.19 21.35
C THR A 312 -29.68 -15.52 21.88
N SER A 313 -28.96 -16.65 21.71
CA SER A 313 -29.48 -17.98 22.06
C SER A 313 -28.54 -18.81 22.93
N ASN A 314 -29.11 -19.73 23.71
CA ASN A 314 -28.37 -20.81 24.35
C ASN A 314 -27.82 -21.75 23.29
N ILE A 315 -26.50 -21.94 23.30
CA ILE A 315 -25.78 -22.80 22.36
C ILE A 315 -25.74 -24.21 22.95
N ASP A 316 -26.21 -25.20 22.20
CA ASP A 316 -26.12 -26.60 22.61
C ASP A 316 -24.65 -27.04 22.71
N ASN A 317 -24.34 -27.94 23.65
CA ASN A 317 -22.99 -28.45 23.88
C ASN A 317 -22.36 -29.08 22.64
N ASP A 318 -23.16 -29.73 21.80
CA ASP A 318 -22.68 -30.32 20.54
C ASP A 318 -22.35 -29.27 19.48
N ASP A 319 -22.95 -28.09 19.55
CA ASP A 319 -22.65 -26.98 18.64
C ASP A 319 -21.48 -26.14 19.12
N ILE A 320 -21.25 -26.03 20.44
CA ILE A 320 -20.04 -25.43 21.01
C ILE A 320 -18.78 -26.03 20.39
N LYS A 321 -18.75 -27.36 20.22
CA LYS A 321 -17.62 -28.09 19.62
C LYS A 321 -17.42 -27.84 18.12
N LYS A 322 -18.23 -27.01 17.49
CA LYS A 322 -18.15 -26.65 16.07
C LYS A 322 -17.90 -25.16 15.86
N LEU A 323 -17.58 -24.42 16.93
CA LEU A 323 -17.40 -22.98 16.86
C LEU A 323 -15.96 -22.58 16.59
N VAL A 324 -15.78 -21.62 15.70
CA VAL A 324 -14.55 -20.86 15.50
C VAL A 324 -14.79 -19.39 15.80
N ILE A 325 -13.71 -18.69 16.14
CA ILE A 325 -13.70 -17.22 16.09
C ILE A 325 -12.82 -16.80 14.91
N LEU A 326 -13.37 -15.93 14.06
CA LEU A 326 -12.66 -15.22 13.00
C LEU A 326 -12.58 -13.75 13.39
N ASN A 327 -11.38 -13.18 13.38
CA ASN A 327 -11.18 -11.74 13.51
C ASN A 327 -10.87 -11.18 12.11
N CYS A 328 -11.67 -10.23 11.66
CA CYS A 328 -11.63 -9.70 10.30
C CYS A 328 -11.29 -8.20 10.28
N ASP A 329 -10.40 -7.78 9.38
CA ASP A 329 -10.24 -6.38 8.98
C ASP A 329 -10.66 -6.19 7.51
N SER A 330 -10.35 -5.03 6.93
CA SER A 330 -10.67 -4.75 5.52
C SER A 330 -9.93 -5.68 4.54
N ASN A 331 -8.81 -6.27 4.97
CA ASN A 331 -7.81 -6.91 4.11
C ASN A 331 -7.57 -8.40 4.44
N SER A 332 -8.10 -8.91 5.54
CA SER A 332 -7.94 -10.31 5.95
C SER A 332 -8.97 -10.72 7.00
N CYS A 333 -9.26 -12.02 7.08
CA CYS A 333 -9.81 -12.61 8.29
C CYS A 333 -8.88 -13.72 8.77
N LYS A 334 -8.52 -13.70 10.06
CA LYS A 334 -7.70 -14.73 10.66
C LYS A 334 -8.48 -15.48 11.73
N ARG A 335 -8.27 -16.80 11.81
CA ARG A 335 -8.75 -17.56 12.97
C ARG A 335 -8.06 -17.07 14.22
N THR A 336 -8.85 -16.92 15.28
CA THR A 336 -8.37 -16.56 16.60
C THR A 336 -9.02 -17.44 17.67
N PHE A 337 -8.70 -17.17 18.92
CA PHE A 337 -9.09 -17.90 20.12
C PHE A 337 -9.26 -16.90 21.27
N GLY A 338 -10.01 -17.31 22.28
CA GLY A 338 -10.35 -16.48 23.42
C GLY A 338 -11.73 -16.83 23.97
N TYR A 339 -12.42 -15.82 24.49
CA TYR A 339 -13.71 -15.96 25.14
C TYR A 339 -14.81 -15.24 24.37
N PHE A 340 -16.02 -15.73 24.54
CA PHE A 340 -17.22 -14.99 24.18
C PHE A 340 -18.35 -15.23 25.18
N LYS A 341 -19.29 -14.30 25.24
CA LYS A 341 -20.52 -14.41 26.03
C LYS A 341 -21.76 -14.24 25.17
N THR A 342 -22.81 -14.99 25.50
CA THR A 342 -24.16 -14.78 24.93
C THR A 342 -24.95 -13.79 25.79
N ASN A 343 -26.12 -13.36 25.32
CA ASN A 343 -27.01 -12.42 26.00
C ASN A 343 -27.60 -12.97 27.31
N ASP A 344 -27.52 -14.28 27.52
CA ASP A 344 -27.93 -14.97 28.76
C ASP A 344 -26.77 -15.04 29.79
N ASP A 345 -25.71 -14.24 29.62
CA ASP A 345 -24.48 -14.23 30.42
C ASP A 345 -23.82 -15.61 30.54
N ASN A 346 -23.94 -16.43 29.49
CA ASN A 346 -23.21 -17.67 29.38
C ASN A 346 -21.88 -17.43 28.68
N TYR A 347 -20.79 -17.80 29.34
CA TYR A 347 -19.43 -17.63 28.84
C TYR A 347 -18.91 -18.93 28.25
N TYR A 348 -18.14 -18.79 27.19
CA TYR A 348 -17.55 -19.90 26.46
C TYR A 348 -16.09 -19.59 26.14
N SER A 349 -15.28 -20.64 26.11
CA SER A 349 -13.85 -20.56 25.83
C SER A 349 -13.56 -21.36 24.56
N ILE A 350 -12.98 -20.71 23.55
CA ILE A 350 -12.54 -21.32 22.29
C ILE A 350 -11.01 -21.32 22.29
N PRO A 351 -10.35 -22.44 22.64
CA PRO A 351 -8.89 -22.53 22.64
C PRO A 351 -8.30 -22.68 21.24
N TYR A 352 -6.99 -22.47 21.13
CA TYR A 352 -6.28 -22.67 19.88
C TYR A 352 -6.26 -24.13 19.41
N THR A 353 -6.12 -25.10 20.34
CA THR A 353 -5.89 -26.54 20.05
C THR A 353 -7.03 -27.28 19.34
N GLY A 354 -8.10 -26.60 18.94
CA GLY A 354 -9.17 -27.14 18.10
C GLY A 354 -10.50 -27.26 18.83
N PHE A 355 -11.55 -27.49 18.04
CA PHE A 355 -12.94 -27.29 18.45
C PHE A 355 -13.41 -28.29 19.52
N GLU A 356 -12.80 -29.48 19.59
CA GLU A 356 -13.13 -30.52 20.58
C GLU A 356 -12.94 -30.07 22.04
N LYS A 357 -12.13 -29.03 22.26
CA LYS A 357 -11.89 -28.45 23.59
C LYS A 357 -12.74 -27.20 23.87
N ASN A 358 -13.58 -26.77 22.92
CA ASN A 358 -14.52 -25.70 23.17
C ASN A 358 -15.47 -26.15 24.29
N LYS A 359 -15.66 -25.28 25.27
CA LYS A 359 -16.51 -25.58 26.43
C LYS A 359 -17.15 -24.31 26.97
N ARG A 360 -18.25 -24.50 27.69
CA ARG A 360 -18.76 -23.48 28.59
C ARG A 360 -17.69 -23.17 29.64
N TYR A 361 -17.37 -21.88 29.77
CA TYR A 361 -16.36 -21.39 30.67
C TYR A 361 -16.99 -21.05 32.02
N GLN A 362 -16.35 -21.51 33.10
CA GLN A 362 -16.73 -21.13 34.44
C GLN A 362 -15.90 -19.93 34.86
N LEU A 363 -16.57 -18.83 35.21
CA LEU A 363 -15.91 -17.61 35.66
C LEU A 363 -15.12 -17.87 36.94
N LEU A 364 -13.95 -17.24 37.02
CA LEU A 364 -13.07 -17.32 38.16
C LEU A 364 -13.57 -16.46 39.32
N SER A 365 -13.20 -16.85 40.53
CA SER A 365 -13.45 -16.07 41.75
C SER A 365 -12.37 -15.04 42.04
N ASN A 366 -11.15 -15.21 41.51
CA ASN A 366 -10.00 -14.33 41.70
C ASN A 366 -8.95 -14.51 40.56
N CYS A 367 -8.00 -13.58 40.47
CA CYS A 367 -6.97 -13.60 39.43
C CYS A 367 -5.72 -14.42 39.74
N ASP A 368 -5.43 -14.75 41.01
CA ASP A 368 -4.29 -15.54 41.51
C ASP A 368 -3.20 -15.86 40.44
N GLU A 369 -3.09 -17.13 40.02
CA GLU A 369 -2.20 -17.55 38.92
C GLU A 369 -2.92 -17.58 37.56
N ASN A 370 -4.20 -17.21 37.51
CA ASN A 370 -5.07 -17.40 36.35
C ASN A 370 -4.98 -16.26 35.34
N ILE A 371 -3.78 -15.98 34.83
CA ILE A 371 -3.56 -14.97 33.79
C ILE A 371 -4.47 -15.26 32.59
N GLY A 372 -5.03 -14.22 31.98
CA GLY A 372 -5.94 -14.36 30.85
C GLY A 372 -7.26 -15.06 31.17
N GLY A 373 -7.61 -15.22 32.44
CA GLY A 373 -8.91 -15.74 32.89
C GLY A 373 -9.97 -14.64 32.99
N LEU A 374 -11.25 -15.03 32.89
CA LEU A 374 -12.39 -14.13 33.02
C LEU A 374 -13.12 -14.39 34.35
N MET A 375 -13.49 -13.32 35.05
CA MET A 375 -14.12 -13.36 36.37
C MET A 375 -15.56 -12.85 36.33
N MET A 376 -16.28 -13.05 37.45
CA MET A 376 -17.57 -12.41 37.69
C MET A 376 -17.47 -10.88 37.54
N GLY A 377 -18.50 -10.28 36.94
CA GLY A 377 -18.52 -8.84 36.64
C GLY A 377 -17.64 -8.43 35.45
N GLU A 378 -17.36 -9.36 34.53
CA GLU A 378 -16.59 -9.12 33.30
C GLU A 378 -15.17 -8.61 33.54
N LYS A 379 -14.59 -8.94 34.69
CA LYS A 379 -13.20 -8.61 34.98
C LYS A 379 -12.27 -9.61 34.29
N PHE A 380 -11.11 -9.13 33.87
CA PHE A 380 -10.11 -9.93 33.18
C PHE A 380 -8.78 -9.93 33.92
N CYS A 381 -8.16 -11.09 34.02
CA CYS A 381 -6.95 -11.27 34.81
C CYS A 381 -5.70 -10.98 34.01
N GLN A 382 -4.92 -10.00 34.47
CA GLN A 382 -3.64 -9.61 33.89
C GLN A 382 -2.52 -9.85 34.91
N GLY A 383 -2.24 -11.12 35.20
CA GLY A 383 -1.37 -11.46 36.33
C GLY A 383 -2.15 -11.35 37.65
N PRO A 384 -1.54 -10.81 38.72
CA PRO A 384 -2.22 -10.58 40.00
C PRO A 384 -3.22 -9.41 39.94
N ASN A 385 -3.26 -8.66 38.83
CA ASN A 385 -4.12 -7.49 38.68
C ASN A 385 -5.41 -7.85 37.94
N GLU A 386 -6.49 -7.17 38.33
CA GLU A 386 -7.81 -7.24 37.68
C GLU A 386 -8.00 -6.03 36.76
N ILE A 387 -8.54 -6.26 35.57
CA ILE A 387 -9.05 -5.22 34.68
C ILE A 387 -10.57 -5.28 34.72
N ASP A 388 -11.21 -4.24 35.24
CA ASP A 388 -12.68 -4.13 35.28
C ASP A 388 -13.25 -3.86 33.88
N ASN A 389 -14.48 -4.34 33.63
CA ASN A 389 -15.21 -4.13 32.36
C ASN A 389 -14.39 -4.52 31.11
N ALA A 390 -13.69 -5.66 31.17
CA ALA A 390 -12.74 -6.04 30.13
C ALA A 390 -13.38 -6.32 28.76
N MET A 391 -14.70 -6.51 28.69
CA MET A 391 -15.47 -6.61 27.45
C MET A 391 -16.01 -5.24 26.98
N THR A 392 -15.23 -4.18 27.14
CA THR A 392 -15.57 -2.86 26.59
C THR A 392 -15.23 -2.80 25.10
N ILE A 393 -16.18 -2.34 24.28
CA ILE A 393 -16.02 -2.24 22.82
C ILE A 393 -14.81 -1.36 22.46
N GLY A 394 -13.96 -1.88 21.59
CA GLY A 394 -12.82 -1.14 21.03
C GLY A 394 -11.60 -1.05 21.95
N GLN A 395 -11.69 -1.58 23.18
CA GLN A 395 -10.52 -1.68 24.05
C GLN A 395 -9.63 -2.85 23.63
N SER A 396 -8.32 -2.65 23.81
CA SER A 396 -7.33 -3.70 23.66
C SER A 396 -6.47 -3.77 24.91
N TYR A 397 -5.95 -4.96 25.21
CA TYR A 397 -5.17 -5.25 26.40
C TYR A 397 -3.89 -5.99 26.02
N ILE A 398 -2.91 -5.98 26.92
CA ILE A 398 -1.72 -6.82 26.79
C ILE A 398 -1.72 -7.88 27.88
N ILE A 399 -1.48 -9.14 27.53
CA ILE A 399 -1.25 -10.22 28.51
C ILE A 399 0.06 -10.95 28.20
N SER A 400 0.69 -11.53 29.21
CA SER A 400 1.75 -12.52 29.01
C SER A 400 1.14 -13.92 29.04
N ALA A 401 1.16 -14.62 27.91
CA ALA A 401 0.63 -15.97 27.83
C ALA A 401 1.53 -16.93 28.61
N ASN A 402 0.94 -17.65 29.57
CA ASN A 402 1.54 -18.77 30.30
C ASN A 402 0.68 -20.03 30.09
N SER A 403 1.17 -21.21 30.47
CA SER A 403 0.46 -22.50 30.37
C SER A 403 -0.94 -22.55 31.01
N GLN A 404 -1.27 -21.65 31.93
CA GLN A 404 -2.59 -21.58 32.58
C GLN A 404 -3.62 -20.78 31.76
N THR A 405 -3.16 -19.96 30.81
CA THR A 405 -4.06 -19.17 29.96
C THR A 405 -4.65 -20.01 28.82
N ILE A 406 -5.84 -19.63 28.32
CA ILE A 406 -6.39 -20.19 27.07
C ILE A 406 -5.52 -19.84 25.84
N PHE A 407 -4.60 -18.89 26.01
CA PHE A 407 -3.76 -18.35 24.95
C PHE A 407 -2.39 -19.05 24.82
N SER A 408 -2.18 -20.15 25.56
CA SER A 408 -0.89 -20.78 25.80
C SER A 408 -0.37 -21.71 24.70
N ASP A 409 -1.24 -22.52 24.09
CA ASP A 409 -0.88 -23.72 23.33
C ASP A 409 0.12 -23.52 22.16
N LYS A 410 0.31 -22.30 21.63
CA LYS A 410 1.33 -21.96 20.60
C LYS A 410 2.20 -20.75 20.91
N ILE A 411 1.87 -20.00 21.96
CA ILE A 411 2.41 -18.66 22.17
C ILE A 411 2.82 -18.46 23.64
N GLU A 412 2.99 -19.55 24.37
CA GLU A 412 3.50 -19.53 25.74
C GLU A 412 4.82 -18.73 25.84
N GLY A 413 4.91 -17.92 26.88
CA GLY A 413 6.03 -17.04 27.19
C GLY A 413 6.04 -15.71 26.42
N LYS A 414 5.09 -15.46 25.50
CA LYS A 414 5.04 -14.20 24.74
C LYS A 414 3.95 -13.26 25.26
N SER A 415 4.14 -11.96 25.03
CA SER A 415 3.10 -10.97 25.27
C SER A 415 2.18 -10.87 24.05
N LEU A 416 0.87 -10.77 24.29
CA LEU A 416 -0.17 -10.82 23.27
C LEU A 416 -1.12 -9.64 23.40
N VAL A 417 -1.47 -9.03 22.26
CA VAL A 417 -2.59 -8.08 22.22
C VAL A 417 -3.90 -8.86 22.23
N ILE A 418 -4.78 -8.48 23.13
CA ILE A 418 -6.14 -9.00 23.25
C ILE A 418 -7.11 -7.88 22.87
N SER A 419 -8.02 -8.13 21.94
CA SER A 419 -9.07 -7.17 21.55
C SER A 419 -10.40 -7.55 22.19
N ALA A 420 -11.20 -6.55 22.54
CA ALA A 420 -12.52 -6.73 23.13
C ALA A 420 -13.67 -6.09 22.33
N THR A 421 -14.80 -6.78 22.39
CA THR A 421 -16.13 -6.23 22.11
C THR A 421 -17.03 -6.43 23.34
N SER A 422 -18.27 -5.96 23.28
CA SER A 422 -19.29 -6.21 24.31
C SER A 422 -19.50 -7.70 24.60
N ASN A 423 -19.15 -8.58 23.67
CA ASN A 423 -19.45 -10.02 23.76
C ASN A 423 -18.23 -10.92 23.59
N THR A 424 -17.04 -10.39 23.30
CA THR A 424 -15.87 -11.22 22.99
C THR A 424 -14.59 -10.60 23.53
N LEU A 425 -13.64 -11.46 23.89
CA LEU A 425 -12.30 -11.09 24.32
C LEU A 425 -11.33 -12.09 23.70
N ILE A 426 -10.57 -11.65 22.70
CA ILE A 426 -9.85 -12.57 21.80
C ILE A 426 -8.42 -12.10 21.56
N TYR A 427 -7.56 -13.04 21.17
CA TYR A 427 -6.24 -12.69 20.67
C TYR A 427 -6.35 -11.88 19.36
N ASN A 428 -5.76 -10.70 19.33
CA ASN A 428 -5.78 -9.83 18.17
C ASN A 428 -4.54 -10.05 17.30
N GLY A 429 -4.59 -11.11 16.49
CA GLY A 429 -3.52 -11.46 15.55
C GLY A 429 -3.54 -10.70 14.21
N LEU A 430 -4.27 -9.58 14.12
CA LEU A 430 -4.35 -8.74 12.92
C LEU A 430 -3.23 -7.70 12.88
N SER A 431 -2.87 -7.24 11.67
CA SER A 431 -1.76 -6.29 11.45
C SER A 431 -2.04 -4.87 11.97
N ALA A 432 -3.29 -4.54 12.29
CA ALA A 432 -3.65 -3.22 12.82
C ALA A 432 -2.93 -2.84 14.12
N ASN A 433 -2.33 -3.80 14.83
CA ASN A 433 -1.54 -3.54 16.04
C ASN A 433 -0.03 -3.58 15.81
N GLU A 434 0.43 -3.73 14.57
CA GLU A 434 1.85 -3.76 14.26
C GLU A 434 2.53 -2.43 14.64
N GLY A 435 3.76 -2.51 15.14
CA GLY A 435 4.56 -1.36 15.55
C GLY A 435 4.50 -1.09 17.06
N ILE A 436 4.76 0.16 17.42
CA ILE A 436 4.91 0.59 18.82
C ILE A 436 3.53 0.84 19.43
N GLN A 437 3.26 0.17 20.55
CA GLN A 437 2.03 0.27 21.31
C GLN A 437 2.32 0.72 22.74
N LEU A 438 1.47 1.60 23.28
CA LEU A 438 1.55 2.07 24.65
C LEU A 438 0.40 1.49 25.46
N PHE A 439 0.72 0.81 26.56
CA PHE A 439 -0.26 0.32 27.51
C PHE A 439 -0.09 1.02 28.84
N GLY A 440 -1.19 1.48 29.45
CA GLY A 440 -1.21 1.93 30.84
C GLY A 440 -2.11 1.01 31.66
N SER A 441 -1.58 0.48 32.75
CA SER A 441 -2.29 -0.50 33.58
C SER A 441 -2.81 -1.72 32.79
N GLY A 442 -2.14 -2.06 31.69
CA GLY A 442 -2.50 -3.19 30.83
C GLY A 442 -3.51 -2.91 29.72
N VAL A 443 -4.08 -1.71 29.67
CA VAL A 443 -5.04 -1.27 28.65
C VAL A 443 -4.29 -0.44 27.60
N LEU A 444 -4.59 -0.67 26.32
CA LEU A 444 -4.02 0.12 25.22
C LEU A 444 -4.49 1.57 25.34
N ILE A 445 -3.56 2.51 25.32
CA ILE A 445 -3.82 3.94 25.42
C ILE A 445 -3.42 4.62 24.11
N SER A 446 -4.29 5.49 23.59
CA SER A 446 -3.97 6.29 22.42
C SER A 446 -2.86 7.30 22.74
N THR A 447 -1.75 7.18 22.03
CA THR A 447 -0.56 8.03 22.16
C THR A 447 -0.70 9.38 21.44
N THR A 448 -1.75 9.53 20.63
CA THR A 448 -1.95 10.69 19.77
C THR A 448 -2.88 11.75 20.38
N GLU A 449 -3.71 11.39 21.35
CA GLU A 449 -4.84 12.24 21.80
C GLU A 449 -5.07 12.30 23.32
N SER A 450 -4.39 11.48 24.13
CA SER A 450 -4.74 11.36 25.56
C SER A 450 -3.67 11.89 26.52
N ASP A 451 -4.15 12.66 27.51
CA ASP A 451 -3.37 12.98 28.71
C ASP A 451 -3.13 11.68 29.49
N ILE A 452 -1.88 11.44 29.90
CA ILE A 452 -1.59 10.34 30.82
C ILE A 452 -2.16 10.72 32.20
N THR A 453 -3.11 9.93 32.68
CA THR A 453 -3.74 10.13 34.00
C THR A 453 -2.82 9.64 35.13
N ASN A 454 -3.00 10.20 36.33
CA ASN A 454 -2.26 9.82 37.55
C ASN A 454 -2.30 8.29 37.83
N GLU A 455 -3.39 7.62 37.45
CA GLU A 455 -3.56 6.18 37.63
C GLU A 455 -2.61 5.34 36.76
N ASN A 456 -2.15 5.92 35.64
CA ASN A 456 -1.27 5.25 34.68
C ASN A 456 0.20 5.67 34.79
N GLU A 457 0.53 6.79 35.44
CA GLU A 457 1.88 7.39 35.44
C GLU A 457 3.02 6.40 35.79
N ASN A 458 2.76 5.43 36.68
CA ASN A 458 3.73 4.43 37.14
C ASN A 458 3.50 3.02 36.55
N ARG A 459 2.58 2.90 35.58
CA ARG A 459 2.15 1.62 34.99
C ARG A 459 2.15 1.66 33.46
N LEU A 460 2.94 2.56 32.87
CA LEU A 460 3.12 2.65 31.42
C LEU A 460 4.12 1.60 30.98
N VAL A 461 3.79 0.90 29.91
CA VAL A 461 4.67 -0.08 29.27
C VAL A 461 4.64 0.12 27.77
N LEU A 462 5.81 0.18 27.16
CA LEU A 462 5.97 0.23 25.71
C LEU A 462 6.15 -1.19 25.19
N TYR A 463 5.48 -1.50 24.09
CA TYR A 463 5.61 -2.77 23.39
C TYR A 463 5.89 -2.48 21.91
N TYR A 464 6.69 -3.32 21.27
CA TYR A 464 6.64 -3.48 19.82
C TYR A 464 5.93 -4.79 19.53
N CYS A 465 4.93 -4.72 18.66
CA CYS A 465 4.11 -5.84 18.25
C CYS A 465 4.34 -6.10 16.76
N ASN A 466 4.48 -7.36 16.36
CA ASN A 466 4.55 -7.71 14.94
C ASN A 466 3.15 -7.83 14.31
N ASN A 467 3.08 -8.13 13.01
CA ASN A 467 1.84 -8.33 12.25
C ASN A 467 0.95 -9.51 12.73
N ASN A 468 1.46 -10.31 13.67
CA ASN A 468 0.71 -11.36 14.35
C ASN A 468 0.26 -10.91 15.74
N GLY A 469 0.42 -9.66 16.17
CA GLY A 469 0.01 -9.21 17.50
C GLY A 469 0.78 -9.87 18.65
N ILE A 470 1.95 -10.44 18.35
CA ILE A 470 2.92 -10.91 19.34
C ILE A 470 3.83 -9.72 19.66
N CYS A 471 3.98 -9.43 20.94
CA CYS A 471 4.71 -8.26 21.39
C CYS A 471 5.86 -8.61 22.33
N HIS A 472 6.85 -7.73 22.37
CA HIS A 472 7.88 -7.72 23.39
C HIS A 472 8.03 -6.33 24.00
N SER A 473 8.34 -6.28 25.29
CA SER A 473 8.40 -5.04 26.07
C SER A 473 9.66 -4.24 25.75
N LEU A 474 9.51 -2.93 25.62
CA LEU A 474 10.56 -2.01 25.25
C LEU A 474 10.89 -1.03 26.37
N LYS A 475 12.10 -0.48 26.30
CA LYS A 475 12.48 0.71 27.07
C LYS A 475 12.24 1.94 26.22
N GLY A 476 12.08 3.11 26.84
CA GLY A 476 11.87 4.32 26.08
C GLY A 476 11.43 5.53 26.86
N TYR A 477 10.94 6.51 26.10
CA TYR A 477 10.43 7.76 26.61
C TYR A 477 9.12 8.11 25.93
N ILE A 478 8.22 8.73 26.70
CA ILE A 478 6.90 9.17 26.25
C ILE A 478 6.74 10.65 26.59
N LYS A 479 6.17 11.39 25.66
CA LYS A 479 5.69 12.76 25.84
C LYS A 479 4.15 12.73 25.81
N ASP A 480 3.46 13.29 26.79
CA ASP A 480 2.00 13.43 26.72
C ASP A 480 1.56 14.76 26.09
N SER A 481 0.24 14.94 25.93
CA SER A 481 -0.37 16.18 25.41
C SER A 481 -0.22 17.40 26.31
N LYS A 482 0.21 17.24 27.56
CA LYS A 482 0.50 18.31 28.53
C LYS A 482 1.99 18.62 28.63
N ASP A 483 2.80 18.14 27.69
CA ASP A 483 4.26 18.23 27.72
C ASP A 483 4.87 17.63 29.01
N ASN A 484 4.23 16.62 29.61
CA ASN A 484 4.90 15.79 30.61
C ASN A 484 5.73 14.70 29.93
N TYR A 485 6.80 14.29 30.62
CA TYR A 485 7.74 13.29 30.12
C TYR A 485 7.79 12.09 31.06
N TYR A 486 7.80 10.90 30.48
CA TYR A 486 7.86 9.64 31.21
C TYR A 486 9.01 8.80 30.68
N LYS A 487 9.76 8.18 31.58
CA LYS A 487 10.76 7.16 31.27
C LYS A 487 10.13 5.79 31.53
N VAL A 488 10.28 4.87 30.59
CA VAL A 488 9.80 3.48 30.67
C VAL A 488 11.00 2.54 30.68
N GLU A 489 11.07 1.69 31.69
CA GLU A 489 12.13 0.71 31.92
C GLU A 489 11.49 -0.68 32.08
N GLY A 490 11.14 -1.32 30.95
CA GLY A 490 10.42 -2.59 30.98
C GLY A 490 8.98 -2.39 31.47
N ASN A 491 8.59 -3.04 32.56
CA ASN A 491 7.22 -2.98 33.11
C ASN A 491 6.99 -1.83 34.10
N GLU A 492 7.98 -0.96 34.28
CA GLU A 492 7.91 0.18 35.18
C GLU A 492 8.03 1.49 34.40
N SER A 493 7.28 2.50 34.83
CA SER A 493 7.41 3.85 34.31
C SER A 493 7.55 4.87 35.44
N LYS A 494 8.18 5.99 35.12
CA LYS A 494 8.32 7.12 36.02
C LYS A 494 8.19 8.42 35.26
N LYS A 495 7.38 9.34 35.80
CA LYS A 495 7.36 10.73 35.36
C LYS A 495 8.67 11.41 35.71
N ILE A 496 9.30 12.06 34.73
CA ILE A 496 10.56 12.77 34.90
C ILE A 496 10.34 14.28 34.78
N SER A 497 11.02 15.05 35.63
CA SER A 497 11.03 16.51 35.56
C SER A 497 12.35 16.96 34.96
N VAL A 498 12.32 17.21 33.64
CA VAL A 498 13.50 17.55 32.85
C VAL A 498 13.96 19.00 33.08
N ASP A 499 13.05 19.85 33.56
CA ASP A 499 13.31 21.27 33.87
C ASP A 499 13.87 21.51 35.29
N ASP A 500 14.08 20.45 36.09
CA ASP A 500 14.67 20.58 37.43
C ASP A 500 16.16 20.94 37.31
N SER A 501 16.57 21.97 38.06
CA SER A 501 17.98 22.34 38.25
C SER A 501 18.91 21.18 38.64
N ASN A 502 18.35 20.14 39.28
CA ASN A 502 19.02 18.92 39.72
C ASN A 502 18.96 17.76 38.70
N TYR A 503 18.37 17.96 37.52
CA TYR A 503 18.35 16.94 36.48
C TYR A 503 19.77 16.62 36.01
N GLU A 504 20.12 15.33 36.02
CA GLU A 504 21.51 14.87 35.88
C GLU A 504 22.03 14.97 34.43
N PHE A 505 21.15 14.95 33.43
CA PHE A 505 21.54 14.96 32.01
C PHE A 505 21.31 16.34 31.38
N LYS A 506 22.32 17.21 31.48
CA LYS A 506 22.26 18.58 30.93
C LYS A 506 22.68 18.66 29.47
N GLU A 507 23.66 17.86 29.08
CA GLU A 507 24.23 17.90 27.72
C GLU A 507 24.24 16.50 27.10
N CYS A 508 24.24 16.46 25.77
CA CYS A 508 24.38 15.20 25.04
C CYS A 508 25.85 14.86 24.84
N THR A 509 26.25 13.75 25.46
CA THR A 509 27.61 13.18 25.42
C THR A 509 27.50 11.66 25.30
N LYS A 510 28.60 10.99 24.93
CA LYS A 510 28.61 9.52 24.85
C LYS A 510 28.13 8.85 26.15
N GLU A 511 28.45 9.44 27.31
CA GLU A 511 28.03 8.95 28.63
C GLU A 511 26.53 9.13 28.89
N THR A 512 25.92 10.19 28.35
CA THR A 512 24.49 10.50 28.52
C THR A 512 23.62 9.91 27.41
N ALA A 513 24.21 9.21 26.43
CA ALA A 513 23.51 8.56 25.32
C ALA A 513 22.38 7.64 25.81
N GLY A 514 21.24 7.71 25.12
CA GLY A 514 20.02 7.00 25.46
C GLY A 514 19.16 7.67 26.53
N ASN A 515 19.55 8.84 27.06
CA ASN A 515 18.72 9.61 27.98
C ASN A 515 18.09 10.84 27.30
N LEU A 516 16.97 11.32 27.86
CA LEU A 516 16.49 12.66 27.58
C LEU A 516 17.39 13.68 28.27
N ILE A 517 17.84 14.71 27.55
CA ILE A 517 18.59 15.84 28.11
C ILE A 517 17.66 16.98 28.54
N SER A 518 18.18 17.99 29.26
CA SER A 518 17.40 19.14 29.76
C SER A 518 16.58 19.86 28.69
N ASP A 519 17.02 19.81 27.43
CA ASP A 519 16.30 20.39 26.28
C ASP A 519 15.13 19.53 25.79
N LYS A 520 14.77 18.46 26.52
CA LYS A 520 13.65 17.55 26.22
C LYS A 520 13.85 16.75 24.93
N LYS A 521 15.10 16.55 24.53
CA LYS A 521 15.53 15.78 23.36
C LYS A 521 16.20 14.47 23.75
N LEU A 522 16.09 13.44 22.92
CA LEU A 522 16.81 12.18 23.14
C LEU A 522 18.26 12.34 22.70
N CYS A 523 19.20 12.04 23.60
CA CYS A 523 20.62 12.04 23.27
C CYS A 523 21.04 10.71 22.61
N LEU A 524 21.74 10.80 21.48
CA LEU A 524 22.34 9.70 20.72
C LEU A 524 23.87 9.62 20.92
N GLY A 525 24.41 10.29 21.94
CA GLY A 525 25.84 10.32 22.27
C GLY A 525 26.53 11.61 21.86
N ASN A 526 26.49 11.98 20.58
CA ASN A 526 27.09 13.26 20.12
C ASN A 526 26.08 14.16 19.41
N GLU A 527 24.85 13.67 19.25
CA GLU A 527 23.75 14.36 18.61
C GLU A 527 22.49 14.10 19.42
N ASN A 528 21.50 14.98 19.30
CA ASN A 528 20.21 14.79 19.94
C ASN A 528 19.08 14.92 18.92
N VAL A 529 17.94 14.30 19.23
CA VAL A 529 16.77 14.25 18.35
C VAL A 529 15.51 14.64 19.10
N ASP A 530 14.67 15.43 18.44
CA ASP A 530 13.38 15.88 18.94
C ASP A 530 12.32 14.79 18.85
N PHE A 531 11.35 14.81 19.77
CA PHE A 531 10.16 13.98 19.65
C PHE A 531 9.42 14.27 18.33
N ILE A 532 8.98 13.22 17.65
CA ILE A 532 8.16 13.35 16.46
C ILE A 532 6.76 13.86 16.87
N ASN A 533 6.25 14.88 16.17
CA ASN A 533 4.93 15.46 16.42
C ASN A 533 3.91 15.20 15.29
N VAL A 534 4.29 14.43 14.28
CA VAL A 534 3.46 14.11 13.10
C VAL A 534 2.92 12.70 13.21
N ASP A 535 1.62 12.52 12.99
CA ASP A 535 1.00 11.19 12.91
C ASP A 535 1.57 10.37 11.75
N ASN A 536 1.64 9.05 11.91
CA ASN A 536 2.15 8.10 10.91
C ASN A 536 3.61 8.31 10.47
N LYS A 537 4.39 9.17 11.17
CA LYS A 537 5.81 9.32 10.93
C LYS A 537 6.61 8.47 11.93
N THR A 538 7.39 7.54 11.39
CA THR A 538 8.35 6.74 12.15
C THR A 538 9.76 7.07 11.70
N GLU A 539 10.69 7.37 12.60
CA GLU A 539 12.12 7.55 12.28
C GLU A 539 12.97 6.58 13.08
N TYR A 540 14.08 6.17 12.48
CA TYR A 540 14.99 5.23 13.11
C TYR A 540 16.39 5.80 13.28
N TYR A 541 16.99 5.51 14.42
CA TYR A 541 18.35 5.91 14.77
C TYR A 541 19.11 4.74 15.38
N ILE A 542 20.43 4.75 15.26
CA ILE A 542 21.31 3.80 15.95
C ILE A 542 22.41 4.61 16.62
N TYR A 543 22.76 4.24 17.84
CA TYR A 543 23.93 4.82 18.53
C TYR A 543 24.68 3.74 19.29
N ASN A 544 25.97 3.94 19.50
CA ASN A 544 26.78 3.11 20.38
C ASN A 544 26.82 3.70 21.80
N ARG A 545 26.69 2.82 22.80
CA ARG A 545 26.98 3.13 24.19
C ARG A 545 27.63 1.91 24.83
N ASP A 546 28.79 2.10 25.48
CA ASP A 546 29.52 1.05 26.19
C ASP A 546 29.78 -0.19 25.29
N ASP A 547 30.26 0.04 24.06
CA ASP A 547 30.53 -0.98 23.03
C ASP A 547 29.29 -1.77 22.56
N GLN A 548 28.07 -1.28 22.88
CA GLN A 548 26.81 -1.88 22.47
C GLN A 548 26.02 -0.91 21.59
N TYR A 549 25.70 -1.34 20.36
CA TYR A 549 24.75 -0.61 19.52
C TYR A 549 23.31 -0.77 20.03
N LEU A 550 22.62 0.35 20.08
CA LEU A 550 21.23 0.49 20.52
C LEU A 550 20.41 1.08 19.37
N PHE A 551 19.30 0.43 19.05
CA PHE A 551 18.35 0.81 18.03
C PHE A 551 17.24 1.66 18.65
N VAL A 552 16.93 2.80 18.03
CA VAL A 552 15.88 3.71 18.45
C VAL A 552 14.79 3.76 17.39
N ARG A 553 13.54 3.57 17.81
CA ARG A 553 12.36 3.92 16.99
C ARG A 553 11.69 5.14 17.58
N GLY A 554 11.69 6.24 16.83
CA GLY A 554 10.87 7.40 17.10
C GLY A 554 9.54 7.28 16.39
N VAL A 555 8.44 7.44 17.10
CA VAL A 555 7.10 7.66 16.56
C VAL A 555 6.49 8.87 17.24
N LYS A 556 5.27 9.27 16.86
CA LYS A 556 4.63 10.44 17.48
C LYS A 556 4.68 10.35 19.00
N ASN A 557 5.31 11.36 19.61
CA ASN A 557 5.48 11.54 21.04
C ASN A 557 6.20 10.40 21.79
N MET A 558 6.86 9.46 21.11
CA MET A 558 7.52 8.34 21.76
C MET A 558 8.87 8.01 21.15
N PHE A 559 9.79 7.60 22.00
CA PHE A 559 11.01 6.90 21.62
C PHE A 559 11.03 5.53 22.28
N THR A 560 11.40 4.51 21.52
CA THR A 560 11.75 3.20 22.08
C THR A 560 13.21 2.90 21.82
N ILE A 561 13.85 2.18 22.74
CA ILE A 561 15.28 1.88 22.72
C ILE A 561 15.46 0.38 22.98
N GLU A 562 16.17 -0.28 22.08
CA GLU A 562 16.46 -1.71 22.14
C GLU A 562 17.92 -2.00 21.81
N LYS A 563 18.44 -3.12 22.32
CA LYS A 563 19.78 -3.57 21.96
C LYS A 563 19.74 -4.26 20.60
N PHE A 564 20.79 -4.07 19.81
CA PHE A 564 21.01 -4.88 18.62
C PHE A 564 21.15 -6.36 18.99
N ASN A 565 20.57 -7.23 18.16
CA ASN A 565 20.71 -8.66 18.33
C ASN A 565 22.05 -9.13 17.77
N GLY A 566 22.97 -9.47 18.68
CA GLY A 566 24.31 -9.95 18.37
C GLY A 566 25.41 -8.88 18.45
N SER A 567 26.66 -9.30 18.25
CA SER A 567 27.80 -8.38 18.12
C SER A 567 27.84 -7.89 16.67
N VAL A 568 27.60 -6.60 16.46
CA VAL A 568 27.55 -6.02 15.11
C VAL A 568 28.55 -4.88 15.02
N ASN A 569 29.49 -4.96 14.08
CA ASN A 569 30.23 -3.79 13.62
C ASN A 569 29.43 -3.15 12.50
N LEU A 570 28.99 -1.90 12.71
CA LEU A 570 28.27 -1.14 11.70
C LEU A 570 29.26 -0.38 10.82
N GLU A 571 29.09 -0.52 9.51
CA GLU A 571 29.90 0.19 8.51
C GLU A 571 29.28 1.55 8.16
N LYS A 572 29.86 2.28 7.21
CA LYS A 572 29.26 3.53 6.69
C LYS A 572 27.84 3.29 6.18
N PHE A 573 27.58 2.19 5.47
CA PHE A 573 26.27 1.82 4.95
C PHE A 573 25.82 0.47 5.51
N ASN A 574 24.58 0.37 5.97
CA ASN A 574 24.02 -0.88 6.50
C ASN A 574 22.56 -1.05 6.09
N VAL A 575 22.13 -2.31 5.99
CA VAL A 575 20.72 -2.69 5.88
C VAL A 575 20.32 -3.42 7.13
N ILE A 576 19.27 -2.96 7.78
CA ILE A 576 18.81 -3.49 9.06
C ILE A 576 17.39 -4.01 8.89
N ASN A 577 17.14 -5.22 9.38
CA ASN A 577 15.78 -5.69 9.61
C ASN A 577 15.27 -5.07 10.91
N THR A 578 14.24 -4.22 10.79
CA THR A 578 13.68 -3.46 11.90
C THR A 578 12.71 -4.28 12.76
N GLU A 579 12.30 -5.48 12.33
CA GLU A 579 11.49 -6.39 13.16
C GLU A 579 12.35 -7.08 14.23
N ASP A 580 13.49 -7.66 13.83
CA ASP A 580 14.38 -8.42 14.71
C ASP A 580 15.68 -7.70 15.09
N ILE A 581 15.89 -6.47 14.60
CA ILE A 581 17.05 -5.62 14.91
C ILE A 581 18.38 -6.33 14.58
N THR A 582 18.45 -6.91 13.39
CA THR A 582 19.66 -7.56 12.85
C THR A 582 20.18 -6.85 11.61
N ARG A 583 21.51 -6.84 11.44
CA ARG A 583 22.15 -6.38 10.21
C ARG A 583 22.04 -7.46 9.14
N ILE A 584 21.56 -7.06 7.97
CA ILE A 584 21.49 -7.91 6.78
C ILE A 584 22.77 -7.71 5.96
N ASP A 585 23.48 -8.81 5.74
CA ASP A 585 24.60 -8.87 4.82
C ASP A 585 24.09 -9.13 3.40
N ILE A 586 23.87 -8.05 2.64
CA ILE A 586 23.29 -8.11 1.30
C ILE A 586 24.16 -8.90 0.32
N GLU A 587 25.49 -8.89 0.51
CA GLU A 587 26.44 -9.54 -0.41
C GLU A 587 26.19 -11.05 -0.50
N ASN A 588 25.59 -11.63 0.55
CA ASN A 588 25.29 -13.05 0.69
C ASN A 588 23.79 -13.38 0.60
N LYS A 589 22.94 -12.43 0.17
CA LYS A 589 21.47 -12.60 0.12
C LYS A 589 20.93 -12.54 -1.31
N ASN A 590 20.07 -13.48 -1.65
CA ASN A 590 19.39 -13.55 -2.95
C ASN A 590 17.99 -12.92 -2.87
N ALA A 591 17.30 -12.82 -4.00
CA ALA A 591 15.99 -12.18 -4.07
C ALA A 591 14.95 -12.82 -3.13
N ASN A 592 14.93 -14.15 -3.06
CA ASN A 592 14.01 -14.90 -2.21
C ASN A 592 14.18 -14.59 -0.71
N ASP A 593 15.41 -14.23 -0.29
CA ASP A 593 15.69 -13.89 1.10
C ASP A 593 15.17 -12.49 1.46
N LEU A 594 15.22 -11.54 0.52
CA LEU A 594 14.90 -10.14 0.78
C LEU A 594 13.44 -9.81 0.50
N THR A 595 12.84 -10.35 -0.57
CA THR A 595 11.47 -10.01 -0.98
C THR A 595 10.44 -10.30 0.11
N ASN A 596 10.63 -11.37 0.89
CA ASN A 596 9.70 -11.75 1.96
C ASN A 596 9.76 -10.84 3.20
N ILE A 597 10.84 -10.07 3.36
CA ILE A 597 11.07 -9.21 4.53
C ILE A 597 11.27 -7.74 4.16
N ILE A 598 11.10 -7.37 2.88
CA ILE A 598 11.46 -6.05 2.35
C ILE A 598 10.76 -4.90 3.07
N THR A 599 9.53 -5.12 3.53
CA THR A 599 8.75 -4.16 4.32
C THR A 599 9.38 -3.86 5.69
N ASN A 600 10.17 -4.79 6.21
CA ASN A 600 10.81 -4.68 7.52
C ASN A 600 12.25 -4.17 7.39
N LEU A 601 12.80 -4.07 6.18
CA LEU A 601 14.15 -3.58 5.93
C LEU A 601 14.20 -2.05 5.97
N THR A 602 15.30 -1.50 6.45
CA THR A 602 15.60 -0.07 6.41
C THR A 602 17.10 0.15 6.17
N LEU A 603 17.44 1.19 5.39
CA LEU A 603 18.82 1.57 5.11
C LEU A 603 19.33 2.54 6.18
N PHE A 604 20.59 2.38 6.58
CA PHE A 604 21.26 3.26 7.53
C PHE A 604 22.59 3.75 6.96
N ASN A 605 22.82 5.05 7.12
CA ASN A 605 24.13 5.67 6.96
C ASN A 605 24.70 5.95 8.36
N CYS A 606 25.96 5.61 8.60
CA CYS A 606 26.61 5.78 9.89
C CYS A 606 27.76 6.80 9.81
N ASP A 607 27.97 7.54 10.87
CA ASP A 607 29.23 8.20 11.20
C ASP A 607 29.99 7.23 12.11
N THR A 608 31.02 6.57 11.57
CA THR A 608 31.77 5.54 12.29
C THR A 608 32.67 6.12 13.39
N GLU A 609 32.99 7.41 13.33
CA GLU A 609 33.80 8.08 14.37
C GLU A 609 32.92 8.50 15.56
N LYS A 610 31.73 9.04 15.27
CA LYS A 610 30.73 9.38 16.29
C LYS A 610 29.93 8.17 16.77
N GLU A 611 29.96 7.08 16.02
CA GLU A 611 29.23 5.82 16.24
C GLU A 611 27.70 6.02 16.27
N ILE A 612 27.20 6.87 15.38
CA ILE A 612 25.78 7.20 15.23
C ILE A 612 25.36 6.88 13.81
N CYS A 613 24.19 6.26 13.64
CA CYS A 613 23.58 6.04 12.34
C CYS A 613 22.21 6.68 12.23
N LYS A 614 21.93 7.20 11.04
CA LYS A 614 20.63 7.76 10.66
C LYS A 614 20.04 6.91 9.54
N GLN A 615 18.72 6.77 9.56
CA GLN A 615 17.99 6.20 8.43
C GLN A 615 18.33 6.97 7.14
N THR A 616 18.58 6.25 6.06
CA THR A 616 18.80 6.79 4.71
C THR A 616 17.88 6.09 3.70
N TYR A 617 17.96 6.50 2.43
CA TYR A 617 17.07 6.12 1.35
C TYR A 617 17.87 5.90 0.07
N GLY A 618 17.30 5.14 -0.87
CA GLY A 618 17.94 4.80 -2.13
C GLY A 618 17.65 3.38 -2.59
N TYR A 619 18.66 2.73 -3.18
CA TYR A 619 18.54 1.40 -3.79
C TYR A 619 19.55 0.43 -3.22
N ILE A 620 19.17 -0.84 -3.14
CA ILE A 620 20.09 -1.95 -2.95
C ILE A 620 19.88 -2.97 -4.07
N LYS A 621 20.92 -3.78 -4.34
CA LYS A 621 20.80 -4.98 -5.18
C LYS A 621 21.22 -6.21 -4.38
N SER A 622 20.44 -7.27 -4.51
CA SER A 622 20.79 -8.61 -4.01
C SER A 622 21.92 -9.22 -4.84
N ASN A 623 22.47 -10.34 -4.36
CA ASN A 623 23.55 -11.07 -5.01
C ASN A 623 23.18 -11.64 -6.39
N ASP A 624 21.88 -11.92 -6.64
CA ASP A 624 21.38 -12.34 -7.95
C ASP A 624 20.95 -11.18 -8.87
N ASN A 625 21.29 -9.94 -8.50
CA ASN A 625 20.98 -8.70 -9.22
C ASN A 625 19.49 -8.32 -9.25
N THR A 626 18.70 -8.75 -8.27
CA THR A 626 17.37 -8.15 -8.04
C THR A 626 17.51 -6.85 -7.24
N TYR A 627 16.88 -5.77 -7.72
CA TYR A 627 16.98 -4.43 -7.15
C TYR A 627 15.75 -4.07 -6.30
N TYR A 628 15.99 -3.37 -5.20
CA TYR A 628 14.96 -2.92 -4.25
C TYR A 628 15.10 -1.43 -3.99
N SER A 629 13.96 -0.74 -3.88
CA SER A 629 13.86 0.70 -3.63
C SER A 629 13.39 0.99 -2.21
N PHE A 630 14.02 1.98 -1.57
CA PHE A 630 13.70 2.51 -0.24
C PHE A 630 13.48 4.01 -0.37
N ASP A 631 12.21 4.43 -0.33
CA ASP A 631 11.80 5.80 -0.67
C ASP A 631 11.82 6.72 0.56
N ALA A 632 12.35 7.93 0.37
CA ALA A 632 12.25 9.02 1.34
C ALA A 632 10.79 9.44 1.58
N ASN A 633 9.92 9.28 0.58
CA ASN A 633 8.48 9.44 0.72
C ASN A 633 7.84 8.15 1.23
N LYS A 634 7.59 8.13 2.55
CA LYS A 634 7.02 6.99 3.29
C LYS A 634 5.61 6.57 2.87
N SER A 635 4.96 7.32 1.98
CA SER A 635 3.71 6.88 1.34
C SER A 635 3.94 5.70 0.40
N ASN A 636 5.16 5.53 -0.10
CA ASN A 636 5.57 4.41 -0.94
C ASN A 636 6.21 3.33 -0.08
N LEU A 637 5.65 2.12 -0.12
CA LEU A 637 6.25 0.95 0.54
C LEU A 637 7.55 0.56 -0.16
N ASN A 638 8.50 0.02 0.61
CA ASN A 638 9.69 -0.62 0.05
C ASN A 638 9.26 -1.72 -0.91
N LYS A 639 9.86 -1.76 -2.10
CA LYS A 639 9.43 -2.67 -3.17
C LYS A 639 10.58 -3.10 -4.07
N VAL A 640 10.31 -4.14 -4.86
CA VAL A 640 11.15 -4.48 -6.01
C VAL A 640 11.07 -3.33 -7.02
N VAL A 641 12.21 -2.94 -7.57
CA VAL A 641 12.32 -1.76 -8.44
C VAL A 641 11.51 -1.95 -9.73
N GLU A 642 10.73 -0.92 -10.05
CA GLU A 642 10.18 -0.71 -11.39
C GLU A 642 11.15 0.20 -12.15
N PHE A 643 11.75 -0.32 -13.21
CA PHE A 643 12.78 0.40 -13.95
C PHE A 643 12.20 1.52 -14.82
N ALA A 644 12.90 2.65 -14.85
CA ALA A 644 12.63 3.71 -15.80
C ALA A 644 13.11 3.32 -17.21
N SER A 645 12.43 3.85 -18.24
CA SER A 645 12.69 3.50 -19.64
C SER A 645 13.92 4.20 -20.23
N ASN A 646 14.25 5.40 -19.76
CA ASN A 646 15.40 6.18 -20.21
C ASN A 646 15.82 7.24 -19.18
N CYS A 647 17.00 7.84 -19.36
CA CYS A 647 17.52 8.93 -18.52
C CYS A 647 17.38 10.31 -19.18
N SER A 648 16.62 10.43 -20.27
CA SER A 648 16.41 11.72 -20.97
C SER A 648 15.26 12.53 -20.36
N ASP A 649 14.37 11.90 -19.60
CA ASP A 649 13.30 12.60 -18.87
C ASP A 649 13.87 13.24 -17.58
N PRO A 650 13.68 14.55 -17.34
CA PRO A 650 14.07 15.20 -16.09
C PRO A 650 13.49 14.55 -14.83
N ASN A 651 12.33 13.90 -14.93
CA ASN A 651 11.71 13.22 -13.81
C ASN A 651 12.40 11.89 -13.46
N ASN A 652 13.27 11.39 -14.33
CA ASN A 652 13.97 10.13 -14.12
C ASN A 652 15.32 10.30 -13.42
N ILE A 653 15.76 11.52 -13.10
CA ILE A 653 16.97 11.72 -12.28
C ILE A 653 16.77 11.04 -10.92
N GLY A 654 17.73 10.20 -10.51
CA GLY A 654 17.66 9.38 -9.31
C GLY A 654 16.85 8.08 -9.47
N THR A 655 16.41 7.71 -10.68
CA THR A 655 15.77 6.42 -10.97
C THR A 655 16.75 5.40 -11.53
N LEU A 656 16.51 4.12 -11.25
CA LEU A 656 17.26 3.02 -11.87
C LEU A 656 16.68 2.68 -13.25
N LEU A 657 17.56 2.47 -14.21
CA LEU A 657 17.26 2.00 -15.56
C LEU A 657 17.30 0.47 -15.62
N SER A 658 16.71 -0.11 -16.67
CA SER A 658 16.62 -1.57 -16.87
C SER A 658 17.96 -2.32 -16.93
N ASP A 659 19.07 -1.61 -17.18
CA ASP A 659 20.44 -2.13 -17.13
C ASP A 659 21.10 -2.03 -15.73
N GLY A 660 20.35 -1.55 -14.72
CA GLY A 660 20.80 -1.38 -13.34
C GLY A 660 21.60 -0.09 -13.09
N TYR A 661 21.67 0.82 -14.05
CA TYR A 661 22.37 2.09 -13.90
C TYR A 661 21.45 3.14 -13.28
N LEU A 662 22.01 4.01 -12.44
CA LEU A 662 21.32 5.16 -11.87
C LEU A 662 21.42 6.36 -12.81
N CYS A 663 20.29 6.96 -13.14
CA CYS A 663 20.26 8.21 -13.90
C CYS A 663 20.67 9.40 -13.00
N LEU A 664 21.74 10.11 -13.36
CA LEU A 664 22.27 11.23 -12.57
C LEU A 664 21.96 12.61 -13.16
N ASN A 665 21.92 12.69 -14.48
CA ASN A 665 21.68 13.93 -15.22
C ASN A 665 20.96 13.63 -16.54
N ASN A 666 19.99 14.48 -16.88
CA ASN A 666 19.04 14.25 -17.97
C ASN A 666 19.38 15.02 -19.26
N ASP A 667 20.66 15.25 -19.56
CA ASP A 667 21.05 15.90 -20.81
C ASP A 667 20.48 15.12 -22.01
N SER A 668 19.67 15.80 -22.82
CA SER A 668 18.94 15.21 -23.93
C SER A 668 19.85 14.61 -24.99
N ASN A 669 21.12 15.04 -25.07
CA ASN A 669 22.11 14.52 -26.01
C ASN A 669 23.01 13.47 -25.39
N ASN A 670 23.37 13.60 -24.10
CA ASN A 670 24.29 12.71 -23.40
C ASN A 670 23.86 12.49 -21.94
N PRO A 671 22.81 11.69 -21.67
CA PRO A 671 22.37 11.45 -20.31
C PRO A 671 23.45 10.72 -19.52
N THR A 672 23.76 11.22 -18.33
CA THR A 672 24.76 10.59 -17.45
C THR A 672 24.09 9.50 -16.62
N LYS A 673 24.65 8.29 -16.69
CA LYS A 673 24.19 7.15 -15.88
C LYS A 673 25.39 6.39 -15.31
N GLU A 674 25.23 5.85 -14.10
CA GLU A 674 26.34 5.26 -13.35
C GLU A 674 25.97 3.91 -12.72
N GLN A 675 26.96 3.04 -12.56
CA GLN A 675 26.80 1.75 -11.87
C GLN A 675 27.12 1.87 -10.39
N MET A 676 26.61 0.92 -9.60
CA MET A 676 26.98 0.73 -8.19
C MET A 676 28.46 0.33 -8.08
N ILE A 677 29.32 1.34 -7.95
CA ILE A 677 30.78 1.19 -7.80
C ILE A 677 31.17 1.74 -6.44
N ASN A 678 31.82 0.90 -5.63
CA ASN A 678 32.19 1.26 -4.27
C ASN A 678 33.01 2.56 -4.19
N ASN A 679 32.72 3.36 -3.17
CA ASN A 679 33.35 4.65 -2.85
C ASN A 679 33.08 5.81 -3.83
N ASN A 680 32.29 5.60 -4.90
CA ASN A 680 31.88 6.72 -5.73
C ASN A 680 30.85 7.59 -4.98
N LYS A 681 30.99 8.91 -5.15
CA LYS A 681 30.04 9.91 -4.63
C LYS A 681 29.64 10.88 -5.73
N TYR A 682 28.40 11.34 -5.68
CA TYR A 682 27.79 12.20 -6.70
C TYR A 682 26.96 13.30 -6.06
N VAL A 683 26.89 14.47 -6.70
CA VAL A 683 25.94 15.53 -6.34
C VAL A 683 24.83 15.57 -7.39
N ILE A 684 23.65 15.08 -7.05
CA ILE A 684 22.51 15.04 -7.99
C ILE A 684 21.47 16.10 -7.65
N SER A 685 20.85 16.68 -8.68
CA SER A 685 19.72 17.60 -8.55
C SER A 685 18.41 16.81 -8.61
N VAL A 686 17.75 16.62 -7.47
CA VAL A 686 16.51 15.84 -7.37
C VAL A 686 15.27 16.73 -7.33
N SER A 687 14.17 16.23 -7.89
CA SER A 687 12.85 16.83 -7.80
C SER A 687 12.16 16.50 -6.47
N THR A 688 11.02 17.14 -6.21
CA THR A 688 10.11 16.72 -5.13
C THR A 688 9.58 15.32 -5.42
N ASN A 689 9.49 14.46 -4.40
CA ASN A 689 9.11 13.03 -4.52
C ASN A 689 10.16 12.13 -5.19
N ASN A 690 11.44 12.46 -5.04
CA ASN A 690 12.50 11.55 -5.45
C ASN A 690 12.77 10.49 -4.38
N ILE A 691 13.22 9.31 -4.79
CA ILE A 691 13.52 8.20 -3.87
C ILE A 691 14.52 8.59 -2.78
N PHE A 692 15.50 9.44 -3.08
CA PHE A 692 16.54 9.84 -2.12
C PHE A 692 16.10 10.98 -1.20
N SER A 693 15.12 11.78 -1.62
CA SER A 693 14.67 12.98 -0.89
C SER A 693 13.23 13.37 -1.21
N ALA A 694 12.46 13.65 -0.15
CA ALA A 694 11.11 14.22 -0.27
C ALA A 694 11.11 15.68 -0.76
N SER A 695 12.25 16.37 -0.64
CA SER A 695 12.41 17.78 -1.02
C SER A 695 13.30 17.93 -2.25
N ALA A 696 12.95 18.87 -3.13
CA ALA A 696 13.81 19.22 -4.27
C ALA A 696 15.09 19.92 -3.79
N GLY A 697 16.20 19.65 -4.46
CA GLY A 697 17.50 20.25 -4.12
C GLY A 697 18.66 19.46 -4.70
N ASN A 698 19.89 19.92 -4.45
CA ASN A 698 21.08 19.13 -4.74
C ASN A 698 21.48 18.36 -3.50
N ILE A 699 21.73 17.06 -3.65
CA ILE A 699 22.09 16.18 -2.54
C ILE A 699 23.31 15.33 -2.89
N VAL A 700 24.07 14.93 -1.87
CA VAL A 700 25.15 13.94 -2.02
C VAL A 700 24.57 12.54 -1.94
N ILE A 701 24.80 11.74 -2.97
CA ILE A 701 24.58 10.28 -2.90
C ILE A 701 25.93 9.56 -2.93
N SER A 702 25.99 8.41 -2.28
CA SER A 702 27.15 7.52 -2.25
C SER A 702 26.79 6.15 -2.83
N ALA A 703 27.78 5.47 -3.39
CA ALA A 703 27.64 4.15 -3.95
C ALA A 703 28.55 3.13 -3.23
N THR A 704 27.99 1.94 -3.01
CA THR A 704 28.76 0.72 -2.70
C THR A 704 28.72 -0.20 -3.91
N ASN A 705 29.29 -1.40 -3.83
CA ASN A 705 29.09 -2.42 -4.86
C ASN A 705 27.63 -2.90 -4.94
N TYR A 706 26.82 -2.67 -3.90
CA TYR A 706 25.47 -3.22 -3.74
C TYR A 706 24.39 -2.17 -3.46
N ALA A 707 24.74 -0.89 -3.40
CA ALA A 707 23.77 0.16 -3.07
C ALA A 707 24.10 1.51 -3.68
N PHE A 708 23.05 2.30 -3.89
CA PHE A 708 23.12 3.76 -3.98
C PHE A 708 22.31 4.30 -2.80
N TYR A 709 22.86 5.23 -2.04
CA TYR A 709 22.16 5.78 -0.88
C TYR A 709 22.45 7.27 -0.68
N TYR A 710 21.50 7.97 -0.07
CA TYR A 710 21.66 9.37 0.31
C TYR A 710 22.68 9.51 1.46
N ASP A 711 23.76 10.27 1.25
CA ASP A 711 24.79 10.49 2.27
C ASP A 711 24.37 11.62 3.24
N ASN A 712 23.34 11.35 4.05
CA ASN A 712 22.77 12.28 5.03
C ASN A 712 23.60 12.43 6.34
N LEU A 713 24.81 11.89 6.34
CA LEU A 713 25.86 12.07 7.34
C LEU A 713 27.17 12.35 6.58
N TYR A 714 27.12 13.39 5.75
CA TYR A 714 28.23 13.77 4.89
C TYR A 714 29.35 14.40 5.71
N ASP A 715 30.58 13.97 5.44
CA ASP A 715 31.74 14.51 6.12
C ASP A 715 32.10 15.89 5.57
N VAL A 716 31.90 16.90 6.41
CA VAL A 716 32.21 18.31 6.13
C VAL A 716 33.52 18.78 6.77
N SER A 717 34.21 17.90 7.51
CA SER A 717 35.50 18.22 8.15
C SER A 717 36.58 18.51 7.10
N ASP A 718 37.62 19.23 7.51
CA ASP A 718 38.79 19.55 6.67
C ASP A 718 38.42 20.06 5.27
N GLY A 719 37.35 20.86 5.22
CA GLY A 719 36.76 21.45 4.01
C GLY A 719 36.45 20.48 2.88
N LYS A 720 36.03 19.26 3.25
CA LYS A 720 35.32 18.31 2.38
C LYS A 720 33.90 18.76 2.03
N ASN A 721 33.39 19.78 2.73
CA ASN A 721 32.15 20.47 2.40
C ASN A 721 32.20 21.19 1.04
N VAL A 722 33.40 21.57 0.56
CA VAL A 722 33.59 22.10 -0.78
C VAL A 722 33.84 20.95 -1.74
N VAL A 723 32.87 20.71 -2.63
CA VAL A 723 32.94 19.63 -3.61
C VAL A 723 32.98 20.20 -5.03
N LEU A 724 33.83 19.62 -5.86
CA LEU A 724 33.85 19.85 -7.29
C LEU A 724 33.23 18.63 -7.96
N THR A 725 32.41 18.88 -8.97
CA THR A 725 31.83 17.82 -9.80
C THR A 725 32.19 18.05 -11.25
N ASN A 726 32.37 16.98 -12.00
CA ASN A 726 32.46 17.04 -13.45
C ASN A 726 31.06 17.17 -14.09
N GLU A 727 31.00 17.18 -15.42
CA GLU A 727 29.75 17.13 -16.18
C GLU A 727 28.83 15.96 -15.75
N ASP A 728 29.44 14.85 -15.32
CA ASP A 728 28.76 13.63 -14.88
C ASP A 728 28.31 13.63 -13.41
N THR A 729 28.30 14.80 -12.75
CA THR A 729 27.90 14.96 -11.33
C THR A 729 28.78 14.26 -10.29
N LYS A 730 29.81 13.53 -10.73
CA LYS A 730 30.72 12.78 -9.87
C LYS A 730 31.63 13.72 -9.10
N ILE A 731 31.70 13.55 -7.78
CA ILE A 731 32.60 14.32 -6.93
C ILE A 731 34.05 13.98 -7.31
N THR A 732 34.85 15.02 -7.55
CA THR A 732 36.22 14.92 -8.02
C THR A 732 37.14 15.92 -7.32
N GLU A 733 38.45 15.71 -7.42
CA GLU A 733 39.48 16.60 -6.93
C GLU A 733 40.24 17.26 -8.10
N ILE A 734 40.88 18.40 -7.84
CA ILE A 734 41.73 19.05 -8.83
C ILE A 734 43.05 18.29 -8.89
N THR A 735 43.24 17.55 -9.97
CA THR A 735 44.48 16.84 -10.31
C THR A 735 45.10 17.44 -11.58
N GLU A 736 46.32 17.03 -11.92
CA GLU A 736 46.98 17.45 -13.17
C GLU A 736 46.15 17.07 -14.41
N THR A 737 45.40 15.96 -14.34
CA THR A 737 44.59 15.45 -15.46
C THR A 737 43.15 15.96 -15.49
N THR A 738 42.69 16.70 -14.47
CA THR A 738 41.28 17.14 -14.37
C THR A 738 40.92 18.13 -15.48
N ASP A 739 39.89 17.86 -16.27
CA ASP A 739 39.33 18.86 -17.17
C ASP A 739 38.57 19.92 -16.36
N VAL A 740 39.09 21.14 -16.37
CA VAL A 740 38.56 22.25 -15.57
C VAL A 740 37.34 22.91 -16.20
N ILE A 741 37.13 22.77 -17.52
CA ILE A 741 36.08 23.54 -18.24
C ILE A 741 34.67 23.10 -17.82
N ASN A 742 34.52 21.83 -17.44
CA ASN A 742 33.23 21.21 -17.14
C ASN A 742 32.96 21.07 -15.64
N LEU A 743 33.77 21.73 -14.81
CA LEU A 743 33.59 21.67 -13.37
C LEU A 743 32.45 22.56 -12.88
N LYS A 744 31.72 22.05 -11.89
CA LYS A 744 30.79 22.81 -11.05
C LYS A 744 31.23 22.69 -9.60
N ALA A 745 31.05 23.76 -8.83
CA ALA A 745 31.37 23.79 -7.41
C ALA A 745 30.09 23.83 -6.56
N TYR A 746 30.09 23.05 -5.49
CA TYR A 746 29.05 23.06 -4.49
C TYR A 746 29.63 23.20 -3.09
N LEU A 747 28.84 23.82 -2.21
CA LEU A 747 29.05 23.82 -0.78
C LEU A 747 27.97 22.95 -0.13
N CYS A 748 28.37 21.86 0.50
CA CYS A 748 27.47 20.88 1.09
C CYS A 748 27.50 20.96 2.63
N ASP A 749 26.36 20.70 3.28
CA ASP A 749 26.27 20.60 4.74
C ASP A 749 26.45 19.15 5.23
N ALA A 750 26.42 18.96 6.55
CA ALA A 750 26.57 17.63 7.17
C ALA A 750 25.39 16.69 6.89
N PHE A 751 24.27 17.22 6.41
CA PHE A 751 23.13 16.43 5.94
C PHE A 751 23.27 16.09 4.45
N GLY A 752 24.39 16.41 3.81
CA GLY A 752 24.62 16.15 2.40
C GLY A 752 23.75 16.99 1.48
N ILE A 753 23.18 18.11 1.94
CA ILE A 753 22.46 19.07 1.10
C ILE A 753 23.48 20.06 0.55
N CYS A 754 23.44 20.27 -0.76
CA CYS A 754 24.44 21.06 -1.48
C CYS A 754 23.82 22.29 -2.15
N ILE A 755 24.49 23.44 -1.98
CA ILE A 755 24.18 24.67 -2.72
C ILE A 755 25.25 24.93 -3.77
N PRO A 756 24.88 25.31 -5.00
CA PRO A 756 25.85 25.66 -6.03
C PRO A 756 26.53 26.99 -5.64
N VAL A 757 27.84 27.08 -5.85
CA VAL A 757 28.66 28.23 -5.48
C VAL A 757 29.60 28.63 -6.60
N ASN A 758 29.98 29.91 -6.63
CA ASN A 758 30.97 30.41 -7.56
C ASN A 758 32.38 30.25 -6.98
N GLY A 759 33.39 30.32 -7.83
CA GLY A 759 34.76 30.18 -7.37
C GLY A 759 35.81 30.46 -8.43
N PHE A 760 37.05 30.24 -8.06
CA PHE A 760 38.21 30.39 -8.94
C PHE A 760 39.15 29.20 -8.80
N ILE A 761 39.65 28.70 -9.93
CA ILE A 761 40.64 27.62 -9.96
C ILE A 761 41.95 28.15 -10.53
N LYS A 762 43.07 27.73 -9.97
CA LYS A 762 44.39 27.86 -10.58
C LYS A 762 44.85 26.51 -11.12
N LYS A 763 45.08 26.40 -12.43
CA LYS A 763 45.64 25.19 -13.05
C LYS A 763 46.62 25.58 -14.16
N ASP A 764 47.79 24.95 -14.20
CA ASP A 764 48.81 25.14 -15.26
C ASP A 764 49.16 26.62 -15.54
N ASN A 765 49.31 27.42 -14.46
CA ASN A 765 49.53 28.88 -14.50
C ASN A 765 48.39 29.71 -15.15
N LYS A 766 47.24 29.10 -15.39
CA LYS A 766 46.01 29.76 -15.82
C LYS A 766 45.02 29.86 -14.66
N TYR A 767 44.08 30.78 -14.81
CA TYR A 767 43.00 31.02 -13.85
C TYR A 767 41.67 30.78 -14.54
N TYR A 768 40.76 30.15 -13.81
CA TYR A 768 39.42 29.83 -14.28
C TYR A 768 38.41 30.37 -13.28
N GLU A 769 37.29 30.88 -13.79
CA GLU A 769 36.13 31.25 -12.99
C GLU A 769 35.10 30.12 -13.09
N ILE A 770 34.71 29.58 -11.93
CA ILE A 770 33.62 28.63 -11.81
C ILE A 770 32.34 29.42 -11.57
N SER A 771 31.32 29.15 -12.39
CA SER A 771 29.99 29.71 -12.26
C SER A 771 28.93 28.63 -12.43
N ASN A 772 27.67 28.94 -12.09
CA ASN A 772 26.54 28.06 -12.37
C ASN A 772 26.38 27.74 -13.88
N SER A 773 26.87 28.60 -14.76
CA SER A 773 26.88 28.40 -16.22
C SER A 773 28.05 27.57 -16.74
N GLY A 774 28.93 27.09 -15.86
CA GLY A 774 30.14 26.35 -16.21
C GLY A 774 31.42 27.08 -15.81
N THR A 775 32.56 26.48 -16.16
CA THR A 775 33.88 27.02 -15.83
C THR A 775 34.55 27.60 -17.07
N ASN A 776 35.02 28.84 -16.97
CA ASN A 776 35.65 29.56 -18.08
C ASN A 776 37.06 30.00 -17.72
N GLU A 777 37.99 29.86 -18.67
CA GLU A 777 39.33 30.44 -18.53
C GLU A 777 39.21 31.98 -18.48
N ILE A 778 39.81 32.59 -17.45
CA ILE A 778 39.87 34.03 -17.33
C ILE A 778 40.98 34.54 -18.22
N ALA A 779 40.61 35.17 -19.34
CA ALA A 779 41.56 35.85 -20.20
C ALA A 779 42.35 36.91 -19.40
N SER A 780 43.58 37.20 -19.82
CA SER A 780 44.47 38.14 -19.11
C SER A 780 43.86 39.55 -18.89
N GLY A 781 42.92 39.97 -19.74
CA GLY A 781 42.16 41.21 -19.59
C GLY A 781 40.99 41.16 -18.59
N GLY A 782 40.54 39.95 -18.21
CA GLY A 782 39.50 39.74 -17.20
C GLY A 782 39.99 39.88 -15.76
N LEU A 783 41.30 39.69 -15.55
CA LEU A 783 41.96 39.93 -14.27
C LEU A 783 42.03 41.43 -13.94
N LYS A 784 41.76 41.77 -12.68
CA LYS A 784 41.66 43.16 -12.22
C LYS A 784 43.02 43.76 -11.87
N GLU A 785 43.19 45.06 -12.07
CA GLU A 785 44.43 45.77 -11.71
C GLU A 785 44.50 46.09 -10.21
N SER A 786 43.35 46.24 -9.55
CA SER A 786 43.24 46.66 -8.15
C SER A 786 41.97 46.14 -7.50
N CYS A 787 42.01 45.97 -6.18
CA CYS A 787 40.88 45.59 -5.33
C CYS A 787 39.90 46.73 -5.05
N SER A 788 40.28 47.99 -5.33
CA SER A 788 39.39 49.14 -5.18
C SER A 788 38.17 48.97 -6.10
N SER A 789 37.03 48.56 -5.52
CA SER A 789 35.78 48.15 -6.19
C SER A 789 35.75 46.76 -6.86
N ASN A 790 36.71 45.88 -6.58
CA ASN A 790 36.77 44.53 -7.17
C ASN A 790 36.87 43.41 -6.12
N ILE A 791 36.25 43.59 -4.95
CA ILE A 791 36.17 42.55 -3.91
C ILE A 791 35.57 41.27 -4.52
N ASN A 792 36.08 40.11 -4.11
CA ASN A 792 35.75 38.78 -4.62
C ASN A 792 36.18 38.51 -6.08
N ASN A 793 37.08 39.30 -6.65
CA ASN A 793 37.67 39.07 -7.98
C ASN A 793 39.18 38.81 -7.90
N LEU A 794 39.75 38.20 -8.95
CA LEU A 794 41.19 37.97 -9.06
C LEU A 794 41.93 39.17 -9.66
N LEU A 795 43.09 39.50 -9.08
CA LEU A 795 44.04 40.49 -9.60
C LEU A 795 44.93 39.93 -10.72
N LYS A 796 45.56 40.83 -11.49
CA LYS A 796 46.72 40.51 -12.33
C LYS A 796 47.86 40.05 -11.43
N GLY A 797 48.04 38.74 -11.35
CA GLY A 797 48.91 38.07 -10.37
C GLY A 797 48.24 36.91 -9.63
N GLY A 798 46.93 36.73 -9.82
CA GLY A 798 46.19 35.58 -9.30
C GLY A 798 45.81 35.65 -7.83
N LYS A 799 45.92 36.84 -7.21
CA LYS A 799 45.46 37.06 -5.82
C LYS A 799 43.98 37.41 -5.81
N LEU A 800 43.24 36.88 -4.84
CA LEU A 800 41.83 37.21 -4.64
C LEU A 800 41.69 38.44 -3.73
N CYS A 801 40.91 39.43 -4.17
CA CYS A 801 40.58 40.59 -3.36
C CYS A 801 39.56 40.25 -2.27
N ILE A 802 39.95 40.36 -1.00
CA ILE A 802 39.06 40.17 0.16
C ILE A 802 38.63 41.49 0.83
N THR A 803 39.36 42.58 0.57
CA THR A 803 39.03 43.96 0.95
C THR A 803 39.24 44.89 -0.25
N GLU A 804 38.99 46.19 -0.11
CA GLU A 804 39.29 47.19 -1.17
C GLU A 804 40.81 47.47 -1.33
N SER A 805 41.66 46.86 -0.50
CA SER A 805 43.11 47.05 -0.47
C SER A 805 43.86 45.90 -1.13
N ASN A 806 44.76 46.22 -2.07
CA ASN A 806 45.63 45.23 -2.72
C ASN A 806 46.56 44.50 -1.75
N ASN A 807 46.89 45.11 -0.61
CA ASN A 807 47.79 44.51 0.38
C ASN A 807 47.14 43.34 1.13
N ASP A 808 45.81 43.32 1.18
CA ASP A 808 45.05 42.28 1.88
C ASP A 808 44.67 41.14 0.93
N ALA A 809 44.96 41.27 -0.37
CA ALA A 809 44.61 40.25 -1.37
C ALA A 809 45.35 38.92 -1.09
N VAL A 810 44.62 37.81 -1.13
CA VAL A 810 45.10 36.49 -0.71
C VAL A 810 45.56 35.66 -1.90
N ASN A 811 46.67 34.93 -1.74
CA ASN A 811 47.17 34.01 -2.77
C ASN A 811 46.40 32.69 -2.73
N PHE A 812 46.33 32.00 -3.87
CA PHE A 812 46.00 30.58 -3.87
C PHE A 812 46.94 29.83 -2.92
N ILE A 813 46.36 28.94 -2.13
CA ILE A 813 47.10 28.07 -1.24
C ILE A 813 47.50 26.83 -2.04
N ASN A 814 48.71 26.30 -1.83
CA ASN A 814 49.23 25.13 -2.58
C ASN A 814 49.43 23.89 -1.68
N ASN A 815 48.96 23.95 -0.44
CA ASN A 815 49.02 22.87 0.53
C ASN A 815 47.59 22.43 0.89
N ASN A 816 47.47 21.40 1.73
CA ASN A 816 46.18 20.87 2.15
C ASN A 816 45.51 21.70 3.28
N THR A 817 46.00 22.91 3.56
CA THR A 817 45.36 23.78 4.57
C THR A 817 44.17 24.52 3.97
N ILE A 818 43.21 24.85 4.84
CA ILE A 818 42.01 25.57 4.45
C ILE A 818 41.96 26.86 5.24
N SER A 819 41.70 27.95 4.53
CA SER A 819 41.56 29.28 5.12
C SER A 819 40.20 29.86 4.78
N TYR A 820 39.62 30.55 5.76
CA TYR A 820 38.31 31.17 5.66
C TYR A 820 38.47 32.69 5.77
N TYR A 821 37.83 33.42 4.86
CA TYR A 821 37.81 34.89 4.88
C TYR A 821 36.38 35.39 4.76
N MET A 822 36.07 36.45 5.50
CA MET A 822 34.82 37.18 5.37
C MET A 822 35.07 38.41 4.50
N THR A 823 34.25 38.62 3.47
CA THR A 823 34.35 39.80 2.60
C THR A 823 33.04 40.58 2.60
N TYR A 824 33.11 41.89 2.36
CA TYR A 824 31.95 42.75 2.21
C TYR A 824 32.13 43.60 0.96
N ASP A 825 31.29 43.38 -0.05
CA ASP A 825 31.41 44.04 -1.36
C ASP A 825 30.65 45.38 -1.46
N GLY A 826 30.24 45.93 -0.31
CA GLY A 826 29.41 47.13 -0.21
C GLY A 826 27.91 46.82 -0.10
N ASN A 827 27.48 45.62 -0.50
CA ASN A 827 26.08 45.20 -0.46
C ASN A 827 25.85 43.97 0.43
N ASN A 828 26.69 42.95 0.32
CA ASN A 828 26.50 41.67 1.01
C ASN A 828 27.80 41.15 1.62
N TYR A 829 27.67 40.40 2.72
CA TYR A 829 28.75 39.59 3.25
C TYR A 829 28.88 38.28 2.47
N LYS A 830 30.11 37.88 2.15
CA LYS A 830 30.42 36.59 1.51
C LYS A 830 31.50 35.86 2.29
N LEU A 831 31.36 34.54 2.36
CA LEU A 831 32.38 33.63 2.84
C LEU A 831 33.27 33.23 1.67
N VAL A 832 34.57 33.47 1.81
CA VAL A 832 35.59 32.94 0.90
C VAL A 832 36.25 31.75 1.57
N ILE A 833 36.22 30.60 0.91
CA ILE A 833 36.92 29.38 1.35
C ILE A 833 38.09 29.15 0.39
N ALA A 834 39.31 29.21 0.92
CA ALA A 834 40.54 28.97 0.18
C ALA A 834 41.05 27.55 0.47
N LYS A 835 41.21 26.75 -0.58
CA LYS A 835 41.75 25.38 -0.57
C LYS A 835 42.86 25.28 -1.63
N SER A 836 43.57 24.15 -1.66
CA SER A 836 44.63 23.90 -2.66
C SER A 836 44.15 24.22 -4.07
N ASN A 837 44.74 25.25 -4.69
CA ASN A 837 44.43 25.75 -6.03
C ASN A 837 42.96 26.18 -6.27
N LEU A 838 42.17 26.41 -5.21
CA LEU A 838 40.75 26.73 -5.30
C LEU A 838 40.35 27.86 -4.34
N PHE A 839 39.55 28.79 -4.85
CA PHE A 839 38.74 29.68 -4.03
C PHE A 839 37.26 29.41 -4.29
N ILE A 840 36.47 29.35 -3.24
CA ILE A 840 35.00 29.37 -3.31
C ILE A 840 34.52 30.68 -2.72
N VAL A 841 33.54 31.31 -3.36
CA VAL A 841 32.89 32.53 -2.89
C VAL A 841 31.40 32.23 -2.72
N ALA A 842 30.97 32.13 -1.46
CA ALA A 842 29.59 31.82 -1.09
C ALA A 842 28.90 33.02 -0.43
N SER A 843 27.67 33.32 -0.85
CA SER A 843 26.84 34.32 -0.17
C SER A 843 26.37 33.79 1.18
N ILE A 844 26.38 34.65 2.21
CA ILE A 844 25.87 34.30 3.53
C ILE A 844 24.42 34.76 3.62
N ASN A 845 23.48 33.83 3.42
CA ASN A 845 22.09 34.06 3.79
C ASN A 845 21.96 33.67 5.27
N GLY A 846 21.34 34.53 6.09
CA GLY A 846 21.36 34.50 7.56
C GLY A 846 20.74 33.27 8.26
N SER A 847 20.62 32.13 7.59
CA SER A 847 20.11 30.86 8.13
C SER A 847 21.17 29.75 8.24
N VAL A 848 22.43 30.01 7.90
CA VAL A 848 23.51 29.01 7.94
C VAL A 848 24.66 29.55 8.80
N PHE A 849 24.48 29.50 10.13
CA PHE A 849 25.54 29.44 11.13
C PHE A 849 25.03 28.73 12.36
#